data_AF-A0A5C6AF34-F1
#
_entry.id   AF-A0A5C6AF34-F1
#
_cell.length_a   1.000
_cell.length_b   1.000
_cell.length_c   1.000
_cell.angle_alpha   90.00
_cell.angle_beta   90.00
_cell.angle_gamma   90.00
#
_symmetry.space_group_name_H-M   'P 1'
#
loop_
_entity.id
_entity.type
_entity.pdbx_description
1 polymer ?
#
loop_
_entity_poly.entity_id
_entity_poly.type
_entity_poly.pdbx_seq_one_letter_code
_entity_poly.pdbx_strand_id
1 'polypeptide(L)'
;MSGIAVSYTGANTGAGVYPAKRQAPSLQSAGLQSAGLQSAGRLVVTALGLAMGLGAGSLRAENAVELLPPPEGARQLDPQQPVWVDPAKSRVYVDGHVVLREGVLEMFACPKGTKEHESVVAVDAPAYLVHTALLAVGAEEGSPVRFDPKYQPPTGTVIEVQVQWTKDGKQQTAKAQDWVRDANTGRAMDLPWVFAGSGFWTDPDSGKQVYLADAGDFICVSNFGAAMLDVPAPSSAANGELWFEPFTERIPPRGTPVRLILTPQPDAKAAADAAPAETSDDNLEKAIAALHAARVGEGSTAARRAAWETVAATPPAQLPTVLRAMKDASPLAENWLRTAVDAIADRAGPTALPMGALREFVAETSNAPRARRVAYELIRRADPALADSMLDALRDDPSSEIRYDAVAKTLAQADAAPEADRAPLYRTALQSARTLDQIEAAERGLESLGEKVKLVDELGFVTDWSVAGPFDNRGGAGFDQPYPPEASLDAAAEYSGHSADGPAGPFGWKTAESADRLGEVDLNDALGRHKGAVGYLWATVESDTERDVEIRYSSIVATKVWVNGDLVAEHETYHSGAPFDQYVAQAKLRRGVNQLLVKACQNEQTDSWAEAWPIQLRLTGPDAEPLEGVTSHPGANSN
;
A
#
# COMPACT_ATOMS: atom_id res chain seq x y z
N MET A 1 41.64 33.92 14.53
CA MET A 1 41.16 34.86 15.56
C MET A 1 39.67 35.04 15.31
N SER A 2 38.82 34.17 15.87
CA SER A 2 38.20 34.27 17.21
C SER A 2 37.08 35.32 17.27
N GLY A 3 35.83 34.88 17.04
CA GLY A 3 34.61 35.51 17.54
C GLY A 3 34.03 34.57 18.59
N ILE A 4 34.25 34.82 19.88
CA ILE A 4 33.39 35.58 20.82
C ILE A 4 32.01 34.95 20.97
N ALA A 5 31.88 34.21 22.07
CA ALA A 5 30.63 33.82 22.71
C ALA A 5 30.18 34.93 23.67
N VAL A 6 28.86 35.15 23.80
CA VAL A 6 28.20 35.53 25.06
C VAL A 6 26.75 35.00 25.07
N SER A 7 26.42 34.37 26.19
CA SER A 7 25.16 33.78 26.69
C SER A 7 24.14 34.80 27.23
N TYR A 8 22.85 34.42 27.36
CA TYR A 8 22.12 34.27 28.65
C TYR A 8 20.59 34.03 28.47
N THR A 9 20.12 32.92 29.09
CA THR A 9 18.88 32.65 29.87
C THR A 9 17.49 33.14 29.48
N GLY A 10 16.53 32.21 29.64
CA GLY A 10 15.14 32.49 30.03
C GLY A 10 14.42 31.21 30.48
N ALA A 11 14.22 31.05 31.80
CA ALA A 11 13.45 29.96 32.41
C ALA A 11 11.94 30.27 32.37
N ASN A 12 11.09 29.23 32.23
CA ASN A 12 9.80 29.25 32.92
C ASN A 12 9.31 27.83 33.25
N THR A 13 8.89 27.70 34.50
CA THR A 13 8.44 26.51 35.23
C THR A 13 6.92 26.31 35.10
N GLY A 14 6.46 25.06 35.06
CA GLY A 14 5.04 24.73 35.15
C GLY A 14 4.81 23.26 35.50
N ALA A 15 4.82 22.94 36.80
CA ALA A 15 4.50 21.64 37.36
C ALA A 15 2.97 21.40 37.36
N GLY A 16 2.53 20.24 36.89
CA GLY A 16 1.15 19.76 36.95
C GLY A 16 1.05 18.51 37.83
N VAL A 17 0.34 18.65 38.95
CA VAL A 17 0.16 17.69 40.03
C VAL A 17 -0.94 16.68 39.70
N TYR A 18 -0.65 15.38 39.79
CA TYR A 18 -1.67 14.30 39.80
C TYR A 18 -2.12 14.01 41.24
N PRO A 19 -3.44 13.96 41.54
CA PRO A 19 -3.91 13.45 42.82
C PRO A 19 -4.12 11.92 42.79
N ALA A 20 -3.89 11.34 43.96
CA ALA A 20 -3.79 9.92 44.23
C ALA A 20 -5.13 9.18 44.42
N LYS A 21 -5.04 7.86 44.18
CA LYS A 21 -5.67 6.71 44.88
C LYS A 21 -7.19 6.73 45.17
N ARG A 22 -7.87 5.72 44.63
CA ARG A 22 -8.89 4.95 45.39
C ARG A 22 -8.56 3.46 45.36
N GLN A 23 -8.53 2.88 46.55
CA GLN A 23 -8.42 1.46 46.85
C GLN A 23 -9.81 0.79 46.84
N ALA A 24 -9.81 -0.53 46.57
CA ALA A 24 -10.55 -1.62 47.25
C ALA A 24 -11.26 -2.56 46.24
N PRO A 25 -11.54 -3.84 46.61
CA PRO A 25 -10.84 -4.75 47.52
C PRO A 25 -10.56 -6.14 46.90
N SER A 26 -9.78 -6.93 47.64
CA SER A 26 -9.51 -8.36 47.48
C SER A 26 -10.76 -9.24 47.45
N LEU A 27 -10.80 -10.25 46.57
CA LEU A 27 -11.58 -11.46 46.78
C LEU A 27 -10.76 -12.72 46.48
N GLN A 28 -10.95 -13.68 47.38
CA GLN A 28 -10.16 -14.89 47.62
C GLN A 28 -10.40 -15.99 46.58
N SER A 29 -9.40 -16.86 46.50
CA SER A 29 -9.39 -18.18 45.88
C SER A 29 -10.45 -19.14 46.44
N ALA A 30 -11.20 -19.78 45.55
CA ALA A 30 -11.72 -21.15 45.63
C ALA A 30 -12.04 -21.58 44.19
N GLY A 31 -11.58 -22.67 43.60
CA GLY A 31 -11.32 -23.99 44.16
C GLY A 31 -12.41 -24.96 43.70
N LEU A 32 -12.21 -25.58 42.51
CA LEU A 32 -12.60 -26.96 42.13
C LEU A 32 -14.05 -27.44 42.34
N GLN A 33 -14.77 -27.83 41.27
CA GLN A 33 -14.88 -29.22 40.78
C GLN A 33 -16.05 -29.45 39.80
N SER A 34 -15.86 -30.51 39.01
CA SER A 34 -16.57 -31.06 37.86
C SER A 34 -17.90 -31.78 38.10
N ALA A 35 -18.78 -31.78 37.08
CA ALA A 35 -19.73 -32.82 36.60
C ALA A 35 -20.93 -32.08 35.97
N GLY A 36 -21.40 -32.30 34.73
CA GLY A 36 -21.56 -33.53 33.98
C GLY A 36 -23.00 -34.05 34.14
N LEU A 37 -23.95 -33.63 33.28
CA LEU A 37 -24.93 -34.52 32.59
C LEU A 37 -25.96 -33.75 31.74
N GLN A 38 -26.37 -34.45 30.68
CA GLN A 38 -27.32 -34.13 29.62
C GLN A 38 -28.78 -34.01 30.10
N SER A 39 -29.62 -33.22 29.40
CA SER A 39 -30.84 -33.70 28.71
C SER A 39 -31.71 -32.55 28.20
N ALA A 40 -32.38 -32.82 27.08
CA ALA A 40 -33.26 -31.94 26.34
C ALA A 40 -34.66 -31.79 26.98
N GLY A 41 -35.29 -30.64 26.79
CA GLY A 41 -36.71 -30.45 27.10
C GLY A 41 -37.20 -29.03 26.81
N ARG A 42 -38.05 -28.89 25.79
CA ARG A 42 -38.82 -27.67 25.44
C ARG A 42 -39.50 -27.07 26.67
N LEU A 43 -39.47 -25.73 26.82
CA LEU A 43 -40.58 -25.03 27.46
C LEU A 43 -40.84 -23.64 26.87
N VAL A 44 -42.15 -23.38 26.80
CA VAL A 44 -42.93 -22.24 26.34
C VAL A 44 -42.48 -20.88 26.90
N VAL A 45 -42.60 -19.87 26.02
CA VAL A 45 -42.49 -18.44 26.27
C VAL A 45 -43.57 -17.97 27.25
N THR A 46 -43.15 -17.40 28.38
CA THR A 46 -43.93 -16.37 29.10
C THR A 46 -42.96 -15.35 29.68
N ALA A 47 -43.03 -14.12 29.15
CA ALA A 47 -42.27 -12.97 29.63
C ALA A 47 -42.86 -12.44 30.95
N LEU A 48 -42.00 -12.13 31.92
CA LEU A 48 -42.23 -11.05 32.88
C LEU A 48 -40.87 -10.46 33.26
N GLY A 49 -40.68 -9.18 32.93
CA GLY A 49 -39.42 -8.48 33.09
C GLY A 49 -39.10 -8.13 34.55
N LEU A 50 -37.79 -8.11 34.84
CA LEU A 50 -37.23 -7.21 35.84
C LEU A 50 -35.85 -6.77 35.35
N ALA A 51 -35.71 -5.46 35.14
CA ALA A 51 -34.50 -4.80 34.70
C ALA A 51 -33.50 -4.66 35.86
N MET A 52 -32.28 -5.16 35.69
CA MET A 52 -31.08 -4.68 36.37
C MET A 52 -29.89 -4.81 35.42
N GLY A 53 -29.29 -3.66 35.08
CA GLY A 53 -28.17 -3.56 34.16
C GLY A 53 -26.89 -4.18 34.75
N LEU A 54 -26.30 -5.09 33.98
CA LEU A 54 -24.94 -5.57 34.14
C LEU A 54 -24.24 -5.38 32.79
N GLY A 55 -23.26 -4.48 32.77
CA GLY A 55 -22.43 -4.20 31.62
C GLY A 55 -21.56 -5.40 31.29
N ALA A 56 -21.76 -5.96 30.09
CA ALA A 56 -20.78 -6.80 29.44
C ALA A 56 -19.64 -5.88 28.96
N GLY A 57 -18.49 -5.92 29.64
CA GLY A 57 -17.25 -5.37 29.12
C GLY A 57 -16.74 -6.28 28.01
N SER A 58 -16.90 -5.82 26.77
CA SER A 58 -16.50 -6.49 25.54
C SER A 58 -14.98 -6.64 25.42
N LEU A 59 -14.57 -7.83 24.98
CA LEU A 59 -13.33 -8.08 24.23
C LEU A 59 -13.08 -6.91 23.25
N ARG A 60 -11.91 -6.27 23.31
CA ARG A 60 -11.51 -5.26 22.31
C ARG A 60 -10.92 -5.99 21.12
N ALA A 61 -11.62 -5.90 20.00
CA ALA A 61 -11.17 -6.32 18.69
C ALA A 61 -9.91 -5.54 18.28
N GLU A 62 -8.91 -6.28 17.77
CA GLU A 62 -7.81 -5.79 16.96
C GLU A 62 -8.35 -5.08 15.71
N ASN A 63 -7.56 -4.15 15.16
CA ASN A 63 -7.88 -3.21 14.06
C ASN A 63 -8.76 -3.80 12.93
N ALA A 64 -10.06 -3.86 13.19
CA ALA A 64 -11.06 -3.78 12.16
C ALA A 64 -10.93 -2.39 11.56
N VAL A 65 -10.88 -2.28 10.23
CA VAL A 65 -11.33 -1.07 9.55
C VAL A 65 -12.64 -0.70 10.25
N GLU A 66 -12.73 0.47 10.86
CA GLU A 66 -13.92 0.85 11.63
C GLU A 66 -15.10 0.85 10.67
N LEU A 67 -15.82 -0.27 10.62
CA LEU A 67 -16.93 -0.47 9.70
C LEU A 67 -18.00 0.53 10.10
N LEU A 68 -18.31 1.45 9.17
CA LEU A 68 -19.36 2.41 9.40
C LEU A 68 -20.66 1.63 9.62
N PRO A 69 -21.47 1.98 10.64
CA PRO A 69 -22.71 1.26 10.91
C PRO A 69 -23.61 1.32 9.66
N PRO A 70 -24.38 0.25 9.36
CA PRO A 70 -25.29 0.25 8.22
C PRO A 70 -26.23 1.48 8.25
N PRO A 71 -26.51 2.10 7.10
CA PRO A 71 -27.38 3.28 7.07
C PRO A 71 -28.81 2.91 7.48
N GLU A 72 -29.39 3.69 8.40
CA GLU A 72 -30.72 3.42 8.94
C GLU A 72 -31.80 3.47 7.86
N GLY A 73 -32.57 2.38 7.74
CA GLY A 73 -33.66 2.25 6.77
C GLY A 73 -33.20 1.88 5.35
N ALA A 74 -31.90 1.68 5.11
CA ALA A 74 -31.38 1.25 3.84
C ALA A 74 -31.25 -0.28 3.77
N ARG A 75 -31.47 -0.86 2.57
CA ARG A 75 -31.31 -2.28 2.29
C ARG A 75 -29.97 -2.52 1.60
N GLN A 76 -29.17 -3.44 2.13
CA GLN A 76 -27.91 -3.84 1.50
C GLN A 76 -28.19 -4.61 0.21
N LEU A 77 -27.48 -4.27 -0.87
CA LEU A 77 -27.66 -4.92 -2.17
C LEU A 77 -26.92 -6.25 -2.28
N ASP A 78 -25.74 -6.33 -1.68
CA ASP A 78 -24.91 -7.53 -1.65
C ASP A 78 -24.42 -7.77 -0.20
N PRO A 79 -24.60 -8.97 0.38
CA PRO A 79 -24.19 -9.26 1.76
C PRO A 79 -22.69 -9.07 2.03
N GLN A 80 -21.85 -9.09 1.01
CA GLN A 80 -20.39 -9.00 1.09
C GLN A 80 -19.85 -7.61 0.73
N GLN A 81 -20.67 -6.73 0.15
CA GLN A 81 -20.24 -5.40 -0.30
C GLN A 81 -20.96 -4.31 0.49
N PRO A 82 -20.27 -3.23 0.89
CA PRO A 82 -20.85 -2.13 1.65
C PRO A 82 -21.61 -1.17 0.73
N VAL A 83 -22.63 -1.68 0.02
CA VAL A 83 -23.52 -0.89 -0.84
C VAL A 83 -24.97 -1.08 -0.41
N TRP A 84 -25.66 0.02 -0.14
CA TRP A 84 -27.06 0.03 0.29
C TRP A 84 -27.93 0.94 -0.57
N VAL A 85 -29.20 0.57 -0.71
CA VAL A 85 -30.25 1.38 -1.33
C VAL A 85 -31.32 1.77 -0.32
N ASP A 86 -31.74 3.02 -0.34
CA ASP A 86 -32.91 3.52 0.38
C ASP A 86 -33.87 4.13 -0.65
N PRO A 87 -34.79 3.30 -1.23
CA PRO A 87 -35.73 3.76 -2.23
C PRO A 87 -36.68 4.84 -1.72
N ALA A 88 -37.00 4.84 -0.42
CA ALA A 88 -37.89 5.83 0.18
C ALA A 88 -37.28 7.24 0.18
N LYS A 89 -35.94 7.32 0.30
CA LYS A 89 -35.19 8.59 0.23
C LYS A 89 -34.50 8.80 -1.13
N SER A 90 -34.63 7.87 -2.07
CA SER A 90 -33.90 7.85 -3.35
C SER A 90 -32.38 7.99 -3.16
N ARG A 91 -31.78 7.16 -2.28
CA ARG A 91 -30.35 7.24 -1.93
C ARG A 91 -29.63 5.93 -2.13
N VAL A 92 -28.40 6.03 -2.62
CA VAL A 92 -27.40 4.97 -2.58
C VAL A 92 -26.33 5.35 -1.57
N TYR A 93 -25.90 4.38 -0.76
CA TYR A 93 -24.80 4.54 0.17
C TYR A 93 -23.69 3.56 -0.22
N VAL A 94 -22.45 4.02 -0.27
CA VAL A 94 -21.26 3.18 -0.46
C VAL A 94 -20.15 3.61 0.48
N ASP A 95 -19.54 2.65 1.18
CA ASP A 95 -18.44 2.94 2.10
C ASP A 95 -17.08 2.87 1.41
N GLY A 96 -16.13 3.61 1.99
CA GLY A 96 -14.76 3.70 1.51
C GLY A 96 -13.87 4.44 2.49
N HIS A 97 -12.73 4.93 2.02
CA HIS A 97 -11.79 5.70 2.83
C HIS A 97 -11.06 6.75 1.99
N VAL A 98 -10.55 7.79 2.66
CA VAL A 98 -9.73 8.82 2.00
C VAL A 98 -8.37 8.26 1.60
N VAL A 99 -8.00 8.38 0.33
CA VAL A 99 -6.72 7.84 -0.19
C VAL A 99 -5.78 8.91 -0.73
N LEU A 100 -6.30 10.06 -1.16
CA LEU A 100 -5.50 11.19 -1.66
C LEU A 100 -5.96 12.51 -1.04
N ARG A 101 -5.01 13.37 -0.70
CA ARG A 101 -5.26 14.73 -0.18
C ARG A 101 -4.50 15.82 -0.92
N GLU A 102 -3.59 15.45 -1.82
CA GLU A 102 -2.75 16.35 -2.60
C GLU A 102 -2.44 15.68 -3.95
N GLY A 103 -2.39 16.44 -5.05
CA GLY A 103 -2.14 15.91 -6.39
C GLY A 103 -3.12 16.47 -7.43
N VAL A 104 -3.07 15.94 -8.65
CA VAL A 104 -4.09 16.20 -9.69
C VAL A 104 -5.18 15.14 -9.53
N LEU A 105 -6.44 15.54 -9.66
CA LEU A 105 -7.57 14.62 -9.65
C LEU A 105 -8.02 14.31 -11.07
N GLU A 106 -8.09 13.02 -11.39
CA GLU A 106 -8.92 12.51 -12.50
C GLU A 106 -10.27 12.04 -11.99
N MET A 107 -10.27 11.50 -10.76
CA MET A 107 -11.44 10.99 -10.09
C MET A 107 -11.65 11.73 -8.77
N PHE A 108 -12.92 11.95 -8.41
CA PHE A 108 -13.26 12.16 -7.01
C PHE A 108 -13.21 10.84 -6.24
N ALA A 109 -13.73 9.76 -6.82
CA ALA A 109 -13.73 8.43 -6.20
C ALA A 109 -13.48 7.31 -7.23
N CYS A 110 -12.79 6.26 -6.80
CA CYS A 110 -12.58 5.01 -7.54
C CYS A 110 -12.89 3.77 -6.68
N PRO A 111 -13.13 2.59 -7.27
CA PRO A 111 -13.06 1.32 -6.56
C PRO A 111 -11.67 1.10 -5.97
N LYS A 112 -11.59 0.42 -4.84
CA LYS A 112 -10.32 0.03 -4.23
C LYS A 112 -9.53 -0.94 -5.12
N GLY A 113 -8.22 -0.74 -5.17
CA GLY A 113 -7.25 -1.47 -5.96
C GLY A 113 -7.15 -0.99 -7.42
N THR A 114 -7.59 0.24 -7.73
CA THR A 114 -7.62 0.75 -9.11
C THR A 114 -6.88 2.08 -9.29
N LYS A 115 -7.50 3.21 -8.92
CA LYS A 115 -7.07 4.57 -9.27
C LYS A 115 -6.86 5.46 -8.03
N GLU A 116 -6.44 4.88 -6.91
CA GLU A 116 -6.30 5.60 -5.63
C GLU A 116 -5.26 6.72 -5.65
N HIS A 117 -4.29 6.66 -6.57
CA HIS A 117 -3.27 7.70 -6.73
C HIS A 117 -3.80 8.99 -7.36
N GLU A 118 -5.01 8.98 -7.93
CA GLU A 118 -5.67 10.12 -8.59
C GLU A 118 -7.14 10.30 -8.16
N SER A 119 -7.50 9.70 -7.02
CA SER A 119 -8.84 9.73 -6.42
C SER A 119 -8.80 10.22 -4.98
N VAL A 120 -9.75 11.07 -4.56
CA VAL A 120 -9.83 11.45 -3.14
C VAL A 120 -10.29 10.28 -2.27
N VAL A 121 -11.23 9.48 -2.76
CA VAL A 121 -11.86 8.36 -2.04
C VAL A 121 -11.66 7.04 -2.80
N ALA A 122 -11.27 5.98 -2.10
CA ALA A 122 -11.39 4.61 -2.59
C ALA A 122 -12.61 3.96 -1.94
N VAL A 123 -13.55 3.47 -2.74
CA VAL A 123 -14.72 2.74 -2.25
C VAL A 123 -14.45 1.24 -2.18
N ASP A 124 -14.92 0.59 -1.13
CA ASP A 124 -14.75 -0.85 -0.92
C ASP A 124 -15.83 -1.65 -1.69
N ALA A 125 -16.15 -1.25 -2.93
CA ALA A 125 -17.15 -1.90 -3.78
C ALA A 125 -16.85 -1.69 -5.29
N PRO A 126 -17.24 -2.63 -6.16
CA PRO A 126 -17.12 -2.44 -7.61
C PRO A 126 -18.13 -1.41 -8.14
N ALA A 127 -17.77 -0.70 -9.20
CA ALA A 127 -18.59 0.35 -9.80
C ALA A 127 -19.92 -0.19 -10.36
N TYR A 128 -19.94 -1.40 -10.94
CA TYR A 128 -21.17 -2.00 -11.49
C TYR A 128 -22.28 -2.16 -10.43
N LEU A 129 -21.90 -2.39 -9.18
CA LEU A 129 -22.86 -2.58 -8.09
C LEU A 129 -23.50 -1.25 -7.69
N VAL A 130 -22.71 -0.17 -7.66
CA VAL A 130 -23.21 1.18 -7.41
C VAL A 130 -24.05 1.69 -8.59
N HIS A 131 -23.66 1.37 -9.82
CA HIS A 131 -24.48 1.61 -11.01
C HIS A 131 -25.87 0.98 -10.85
N THR A 132 -25.91 -0.32 -10.54
CA THR A 132 -27.16 -1.07 -10.33
C THR A 132 -28.00 -0.43 -9.21
N ALA A 133 -27.34 0.05 -8.15
CA ALA A 133 -27.98 0.74 -7.05
C ALA A 133 -28.65 2.06 -7.48
N LEU A 134 -27.98 2.85 -8.32
CA LEU A 134 -28.50 4.12 -8.84
C LEU A 134 -29.75 3.91 -9.68
N LEU A 135 -29.74 2.91 -10.56
CA LEU A 135 -30.92 2.50 -11.33
C LEU A 135 -32.08 2.10 -10.39
N ALA A 136 -31.78 1.33 -9.34
CA ALA A 136 -32.79 0.86 -8.38
C ALA A 136 -33.46 2.00 -7.57
N VAL A 137 -32.82 3.16 -7.45
CA VAL A 137 -33.38 4.35 -6.80
C VAL A 137 -33.89 5.40 -7.80
N GLY A 138 -34.02 5.04 -9.07
CA GLY A 138 -34.67 5.86 -10.09
C GLY A 138 -33.75 6.83 -10.84
N ALA A 139 -32.43 6.64 -10.80
CA ALA A 139 -31.54 7.34 -11.72
C ALA A 139 -31.66 6.75 -13.13
N GLU A 140 -31.66 7.61 -14.14
CA GLU A 140 -31.54 7.22 -15.54
C GLU A 140 -30.09 7.50 -16.00
N GLU A 141 -29.41 6.46 -16.47
CA GLU A 141 -28.13 6.61 -17.18
C GLU A 141 -28.35 7.30 -18.53
N GLY A 142 -27.36 8.06 -18.99
CA GLY A 142 -27.38 8.60 -20.35
C GLY A 142 -26.27 8.00 -21.19
N SER A 143 -25.25 8.81 -21.47
CA SER A 143 -24.14 8.40 -22.33
C SER A 143 -22.84 9.01 -21.82
N PRO A 144 -21.72 8.25 -21.79
CA PRO A 144 -20.40 8.82 -21.55
C PRO A 144 -20.02 9.92 -22.56
N VAL A 145 -19.01 10.70 -22.20
CA VAL A 145 -18.41 11.70 -23.09
C VAL A 145 -18.06 11.08 -24.44
N ARG A 146 -18.19 11.88 -25.51
CA ARG A 146 -17.66 11.54 -26.83
C ARG A 146 -16.74 12.67 -27.28
N PHE A 147 -15.50 12.36 -27.61
CA PHE A 147 -14.53 13.36 -28.09
C PHE A 147 -14.61 13.55 -29.62
N ASP A 148 -14.65 12.45 -30.38
CA ASP A 148 -14.64 12.48 -31.85
C ASP A 148 -16.01 12.21 -32.48
N PRO A 149 -16.32 12.84 -33.64
CA PRO A 149 -15.58 13.92 -34.31
C PRO A 149 -15.83 15.31 -33.70
N LYS A 150 -16.70 15.40 -32.69
CA LYS A 150 -17.00 16.63 -31.95
C LYS A 150 -17.33 16.26 -30.51
N TYR A 151 -16.77 17.02 -29.57
CA TYR A 151 -17.06 16.88 -28.15
C TYR A 151 -18.57 16.91 -27.86
N GLN A 152 -19.05 15.89 -27.16
CA GLN A 152 -20.38 15.82 -26.56
C GLN A 152 -20.21 15.48 -25.08
N PRO A 153 -20.72 16.31 -24.16
CA PRO A 153 -20.58 16.06 -22.73
C PRO A 153 -21.34 14.78 -22.32
N PRO A 154 -20.99 14.20 -21.16
CA PRO A 154 -21.79 13.14 -20.57
C PRO A 154 -23.25 13.59 -20.38
N THR A 155 -24.18 12.66 -20.60
CA THR A 155 -25.61 12.88 -20.41
C THR A 155 -26.18 11.89 -19.40
N GLY A 156 -27.31 12.22 -18.77
CA GLY A 156 -27.97 11.36 -17.78
C GLY A 156 -28.45 12.15 -16.57
N THR A 157 -28.89 11.44 -15.55
CA THR A 157 -29.41 12.05 -14.32
C THR A 157 -28.27 12.72 -13.54
N VAL A 158 -28.47 13.95 -13.06
CA VAL A 158 -27.52 14.58 -12.14
C VAL A 158 -27.57 13.86 -10.80
N ILE A 159 -26.42 13.55 -10.22
CA ILE A 159 -26.31 12.89 -8.91
C ILE A 159 -25.69 13.88 -7.92
N GLU A 160 -26.40 14.17 -6.84
CA GLU A 160 -25.76 14.79 -5.68
C GLU A 160 -24.90 13.75 -4.98
N VAL A 161 -23.62 14.05 -4.78
CA VAL A 161 -22.68 13.20 -4.05
C VAL A 161 -22.27 13.92 -2.78
N GLN A 162 -22.61 13.34 -1.63
CA GLN A 162 -22.19 13.80 -0.31
C GLN A 162 -21.19 12.81 0.28
N VAL A 163 -20.25 13.32 1.06
CA VAL A 163 -19.30 12.53 1.86
C VAL A 163 -19.64 12.68 3.32
N GLN A 164 -19.75 11.56 4.02
CA GLN A 164 -20.01 11.52 5.45
C GLN A 164 -18.85 10.84 6.18
N TRP A 165 -18.36 11.43 7.27
CA TRP A 165 -17.27 10.90 8.09
C TRP A 165 -17.41 11.33 9.54
N THR A 166 -16.63 10.74 10.44
CA THR A 166 -16.61 11.13 11.86
C THR A 166 -15.39 11.99 12.15
N LYS A 167 -15.61 13.13 12.83
CA LYS A 167 -14.54 13.98 13.36
C LYS A 167 -14.86 14.34 14.81
N ASP A 168 -13.92 14.06 15.71
CA ASP A 168 -14.07 14.33 17.16
C ASP A 168 -15.36 13.72 17.75
N GLY A 169 -15.69 12.50 17.33
CA GLY A 169 -16.90 11.78 17.75
C GLY A 169 -18.22 12.32 17.19
N LYS A 170 -18.17 13.29 16.27
CA LYS A 170 -19.34 13.88 15.61
C LYS A 170 -19.35 13.58 14.12
N GLN A 171 -20.50 13.16 13.63
CA GLN A 171 -20.73 12.98 12.19
C GLN A 171 -20.63 14.33 11.46
N GLN A 172 -19.83 14.35 10.41
CA GLN A 172 -19.67 15.46 9.47
C GLN A 172 -20.24 15.02 8.12
N THR A 173 -20.76 15.99 7.37
CA THR A 173 -21.20 15.78 5.98
C THR A 173 -20.75 16.98 5.15
N ALA A 174 -20.24 16.73 3.95
CA ALA A 174 -19.90 17.76 2.95
C ALA A 174 -20.33 17.30 1.55
N LYS A 175 -20.48 18.24 0.61
CA LYS A 175 -20.61 17.86 -0.81
C LYS A 175 -19.26 17.38 -1.33
N ALA A 176 -19.25 16.39 -2.20
CA ALA A 176 -18.02 15.93 -2.86
C ALA A 176 -17.30 17.09 -3.56
N GLN A 177 -18.06 17.99 -4.19
CA GLN A 177 -17.53 19.20 -4.81
C GLN A 177 -16.76 20.11 -3.85
N ASP A 178 -17.12 20.15 -2.56
CA ASP A 178 -16.41 20.96 -1.57
C ASP A 178 -15.00 20.44 -1.28
N TRP A 179 -14.72 19.18 -1.62
CA TRP A 179 -13.41 18.52 -1.51
C TRP A 179 -12.61 18.61 -2.81
N VAL A 180 -13.20 19.12 -3.89
CA VAL A 180 -12.54 19.31 -5.17
C VAL A 180 -12.30 20.79 -5.37
N ARG A 181 -11.04 21.20 -5.53
CA ARG A 181 -10.66 22.57 -5.82
C ARG A 181 -10.44 22.72 -7.32
N ASP A 182 -11.10 23.70 -7.93
CA ASP A 182 -10.72 24.21 -9.24
C ASP A 182 -9.40 24.99 -9.10
N ALA A 183 -8.32 24.43 -9.64
CA ALA A 183 -6.99 25.00 -9.57
C ALA A 183 -6.86 26.33 -10.34
N ASN A 184 -7.78 26.65 -11.26
CA ASN A 184 -7.80 27.94 -11.94
C ASN A 184 -8.36 29.04 -11.04
N THR A 185 -9.39 28.74 -10.25
CA THR A 185 -10.09 29.76 -9.44
C THR A 185 -9.76 29.71 -7.95
N GLY A 186 -9.12 28.63 -7.49
CA GLY A 186 -8.86 28.35 -6.07
C GLY A 186 -10.13 28.07 -5.25
N ARG A 187 -11.28 27.94 -5.91
CA ARG A 187 -12.58 27.71 -5.27
C ARG A 187 -12.97 26.24 -5.36
N ALA A 188 -13.95 25.86 -4.56
CA ALA A 188 -14.55 24.53 -4.69
C ALA A 188 -15.22 24.39 -6.07
N MET A 189 -15.23 23.17 -6.60
CA MET A 189 -15.86 22.86 -7.88
C MET A 189 -17.36 23.21 -7.84
N ASP A 190 -17.89 23.77 -8.92
CA ASP A 190 -19.32 24.14 -9.04
C ASP A 190 -20.06 23.30 -10.11
N LEU A 191 -19.40 22.25 -10.62
CA LEU A 191 -19.98 21.36 -11.62
C LEU A 191 -20.82 20.25 -10.96
N PRO A 192 -21.94 19.85 -11.59
CA PRO A 192 -22.69 18.70 -11.15
C PRO A 192 -21.99 17.39 -11.57
N TRP A 193 -22.33 16.28 -10.91
CA TRP A 193 -21.98 14.95 -11.38
C TRP A 193 -23.12 14.39 -12.22
N VAL A 194 -22.84 13.93 -13.43
CA VAL A 194 -23.84 13.36 -14.34
C VAL A 194 -23.64 11.85 -14.42
N PHE A 195 -24.71 11.09 -14.17
CA PHE A 195 -24.72 9.64 -14.29
C PHE A 195 -24.77 9.23 -15.76
N ALA A 196 -23.59 9.09 -16.35
CA ALA A 196 -23.43 8.71 -17.74
C ALA A 196 -23.68 7.23 -18.01
N GLY A 197 -23.54 6.38 -16.99
CA GLY A 197 -23.43 4.94 -17.16
C GLY A 197 -22.01 4.56 -17.60
N SER A 198 -21.78 3.34 -18.08
CA SER A 198 -20.46 2.97 -18.66
C SER A 198 -20.63 1.85 -19.67
N GLY A 199 -19.59 1.59 -20.44
CA GLY A 199 -19.58 0.50 -21.40
C GLY A 199 -19.29 -0.86 -20.76
N PHE A 200 -19.52 -1.91 -21.55
CA PHE A 200 -19.04 -3.25 -21.27
C PHE A 200 -17.98 -3.63 -22.31
N TRP A 201 -16.90 -4.22 -21.84
CA TRP A 201 -15.97 -4.93 -22.70
C TRP A 201 -16.24 -6.44 -22.58
N THR A 202 -16.26 -7.13 -23.72
CA THR A 202 -16.36 -8.59 -23.73
C THR A 202 -14.99 -9.14 -24.02
N ASP A 203 -14.47 -9.91 -23.07
CA ASP A 203 -13.22 -10.63 -23.23
C ASP A 203 -13.35 -11.63 -24.40
N PRO A 204 -12.52 -11.51 -25.45
CA PRO A 204 -12.68 -12.31 -26.66
C PRO A 204 -12.36 -13.79 -26.46
N ASP A 205 -11.61 -14.15 -25.43
CA ASP A 205 -11.15 -15.51 -25.16
C ASP A 205 -12.12 -16.27 -24.23
N SER A 206 -12.56 -15.60 -23.16
CA SER A 206 -13.46 -16.17 -22.16
C SER A 206 -14.94 -15.86 -22.40
N GLY A 207 -15.25 -14.87 -23.25
CA GLY A 207 -16.60 -14.36 -23.46
C GLY A 207 -17.17 -13.59 -22.26
N LYS A 208 -16.37 -13.37 -21.21
CA LYS A 208 -16.80 -12.69 -19.98
C LYS A 208 -16.98 -11.20 -20.24
N GLN A 209 -18.11 -10.66 -19.82
CA GLN A 209 -18.32 -9.21 -19.83
C GLN A 209 -17.72 -8.55 -18.59
N VAL A 210 -17.01 -7.46 -18.80
CA VAL A 210 -16.41 -6.60 -17.78
C VAL A 210 -17.02 -5.21 -17.91
N TYR A 211 -17.51 -4.66 -16.81
CA TYR A 211 -18.01 -3.30 -16.76
C TYR A 211 -16.82 -2.33 -16.71
N LEU A 212 -16.70 -1.43 -17.69
CA LEU A 212 -15.46 -0.67 -17.90
C LEU A 212 -15.09 0.23 -16.70
N ALA A 213 -16.08 0.83 -16.03
CA ALA A 213 -15.84 1.66 -14.85
C ALA A 213 -15.28 0.90 -13.64
N ASP A 214 -15.36 -0.44 -13.61
CA ASP A 214 -14.71 -1.24 -12.56
C ASP A 214 -13.18 -1.13 -12.64
N ALA A 215 -12.61 -0.67 -13.76
CA ALA A 215 -11.19 -0.36 -13.88
C ALA A 215 -10.78 0.98 -13.25
N GLY A 216 -11.72 1.74 -12.67
CA GLY A 216 -11.43 2.95 -11.89
C GLY A 216 -12.20 4.20 -12.27
N ASP A 217 -12.85 4.23 -13.43
CA ASP A 217 -13.55 5.41 -13.97
C ASP A 217 -14.95 5.57 -13.33
N PHE A 218 -14.96 5.77 -12.01
CA PHE A 218 -16.18 5.69 -11.20
C PHE A 218 -16.87 7.05 -10.98
N ILE A 219 -16.26 7.99 -10.26
CA ILE A 219 -16.76 9.38 -10.17
C ILE A 219 -15.66 10.31 -10.66
N CYS A 220 -15.78 10.78 -11.90
CA CYS A 220 -14.70 11.41 -12.63
C CYS A 220 -14.84 12.93 -12.63
N VAL A 221 -13.75 13.64 -12.34
CA VAL A 221 -13.60 15.08 -12.57
C VAL A 221 -12.91 15.37 -13.89
N SER A 222 -12.26 14.37 -14.49
CA SER A 222 -11.80 14.36 -15.88
C SER A 222 -12.69 13.45 -16.73
N ASN A 223 -12.95 13.83 -17.97
CA ASN A 223 -13.87 13.07 -18.82
C ASN A 223 -13.20 11.81 -19.38
N PHE A 224 -13.86 10.65 -19.21
CA PHE A 224 -13.45 9.36 -19.78
C PHE A 224 -14.60 8.69 -20.51
N GLY A 225 -14.32 8.05 -21.65
CA GLY A 225 -15.34 7.28 -22.39
C GLY A 225 -15.92 6.09 -21.61
N ALA A 226 -15.30 5.72 -20.49
CA ALA A 226 -15.74 4.68 -19.56
C ALA A 226 -16.25 5.21 -18.20
N ALA A 227 -16.34 6.53 -18.02
CA ALA A 227 -16.75 7.16 -16.76
C ALA A 227 -18.21 6.84 -16.37
N MET A 228 -18.43 6.32 -15.16
CA MET A 228 -19.77 6.05 -14.62
C MET A 228 -20.54 7.33 -14.24
N LEU A 229 -19.92 8.17 -13.40
CA LEU A 229 -20.31 9.56 -13.17
C LEU A 229 -19.21 10.47 -13.71
N ASP A 230 -19.60 11.56 -14.34
CA ASP A 230 -18.66 12.47 -14.99
C ASP A 230 -19.14 13.94 -14.90
N VAL A 231 -18.22 14.90 -15.01
CA VAL A 231 -18.54 16.32 -15.04
C VAL A 231 -18.98 16.74 -16.46
N PRO A 232 -20.10 17.47 -16.63
CA PRO A 232 -20.64 17.80 -17.95
C PRO A 232 -20.02 19.06 -18.56
N ALA A 233 -18.71 19.22 -18.41
CA ALA A 233 -17.93 20.29 -19.00
C ALA A 233 -16.60 19.69 -19.48
N PRO A 234 -15.97 20.26 -20.52
CA PRO A 234 -14.75 19.69 -21.05
C PRO A 234 -13.67 19.74 -19.97
N SER A 235 -13.33 18.55 -19.54
CA SER A 235 -12.30 18.24 -18.57
C SER A 235 -11.58 17.01 -19.09
N SER A 236 -11.30 16.97 -20.39
CA SER A 236 -10.66 15.80 -20.98
C SER A 236 -9.32 15.56 -20.29
N ALA A 237 -9.02 14.29 -19.97
CA ALA A 237 -7.68 13.90 -19.50
C ALA A 237 -6.58 14.36 -20.50
N ALA A 238 -6.94 14.54 -21.77
CA ALA A 238 -6.03 14.94 -22.85
C ALA A 238 -5.75 16.47 -22.99
N ASN A 239 -6.68 17.36 -22.63
CA ASN A 239 -6.62 18.80 -22.99
C ASN A 239 -6.87 19.81 -21.84
N GLY A 240 -6.99 19.41 -20.57
CA GLY A 240 -6.77 20.30 -19.41
C GLY A 240 -7.64 21.58 -19.31
N GLU A 241 -8.84 21.62 -19.88
CA GLU A 241 -9.71 22.81 -19.83
C GLU A 241 -10.24 23.10 -18.40
N LEU A 242 -10.40 22.06 -17.58
CA LEU A 242 -10.74 22.13 -16.16
C LEU A 242 -9.69 21.37 -15.35
N TRP A 243 -9.04 22.07 -14.42
CA TRP A 243 -7.98 21.51 -13.57
C TRP A 243 -8.50 21.35 -12.15
N PHE A 244 -8.65 20.11 -11.71
CA PHE A 244 -9.13 19.81 -10.37
C PHE A 244 -8.02 19.19 -9.51
N GLU A 245 -7.88 19.69 -8.28
CA GLU A 245 -6.97 19.18 -7.26
C GLU A 245 -7.74 18.93 -5.94
N PRO A 246 -7.24 18.09 -5.03
CA PRO A 246 -7.87 17.94 -3.72
C PRO A 246 -7.88 19.27 -2.97
N PHE A 247 -9.01 19.63 -2.39
CA PHE A 247 -9.12 20.78 -1.48
C PHE A 247 -8.60 20.36 -0.10
N THR A 248 -7.27 20.17 0.03
CA THR A 248 -6.57 19.52 1.14
C THR A 248 -7.06 19.92 2.53
N GLU A 249 -7.34 21.20 2.76
CA GLU A 249 -7.75 21.77 4.04
C GLU A 249 -9.16 21.33 4.47
N ARG A 250 -9.96 20.82 3.53
CA ARG A 250 -11.35 20.36 3.75
C ARG A 250 -11.47 18.84 3.82
N ILE A 251 -10.45 18.12 3.35
CA ILE A 251 -10.41 16.66 3.32
C ILE A 251 -9.77 16.14 4.62
N PRO A 252 -10.37 15.20 5.35
CA PRO A 252 -9.77 14.61 6.55
C PRO A 252 -8.52 13.78 6.20
N PRO A 253 -7.69 13.38 7.18
CA PRO A 253 -6.47 12.60 6.94
C PRO A 253 -6.70 11.33 6.11
N ARG A 254 -5.66 10.91 5.37
CA ARG A 254 -5.68 9.64 4.62
C ARG A 254 -6.00 8.47 5.57
N GLY A 255 -6.74 7.48 5.07
CA GLY A 255 -7.24 6.35 5.85
C GLY A 255 -8.52 6.63 6.64
N THR A 256 -9.03 7.87 6.67
CA THR A 256 -10.31 8.18 7.34
C THR A 256 -11.44 7.43 6.65
N PRO A 257 -12.23 6.60 7.37
CA PRO A 257 -13.43 5.96 6.82
C PRO A 257 -14.47 7.00 6.42
N VAL A 258 -15.04 6.84 5.23
CA VAL A 258 -16.06 7.71 4.67
C VAL A 258 -17.20 6.91 4.08
N ARG A 259 -18.40 7.50 4.06
CA ARG A 259 -19.56 7.02 3.30
C ARG A 259 -19.90 8.02 2.23
N LEU A 260 -19.94 7.58 0.97
CA LEU A 260 -20.54 8.35 -0.11
C LEU A 260 -22.04 8.14 -0.11
N ILE A 261 -22.79 9.23 -0.22
CA ILE A 261 -24.25 9.24 -0.33
C ILE A 261 -24.59 9.84 -1.69
N LEU A 262 -25.12 9.02 -2.58
CA LEU A 262 -25.48 9.40 -3.95
C LEU A 262 -27.00 9.54 -4.04
N THR A 263 -27.48 10.73 -4.42
CA THR A 263 -28.91 11.06 -4.51
C THR A 263 -29.24 11.57 -5.91
N PRO A 264 -30.09 10.89 -6.71
CA PRO A 264 -30.49 11.37 -8.03
C PRO A 264 -31.28 12.68 -7.97
N GLN A 265 -31.04 13.57 -8.94
CA GLN A 265 -31.64 14.90 -9.08
C GLN A 265 -32.21 15.05 -10.51
N PRO A 266 -33.39 14.48 -10.81
CA PRO A 266 -33.93 14.37 -12.17
C PRO A 266 -34.28 15.71 -12.87
N ASP A 267 -34.36 16.82 -12.12
CA ASP A 267 -34.76 18.14 -12.67
C ASP A 267 -33.58 19.08 -13.03
N ALA A 268 -32.32 18.65 -12.94
CA ALA A 268 -31.13 19.49 -13.18
C ALA A 268 -30.49 19.28 -14.58
N LYS A 269 -30.00 20.36 -15.25
CA LYS A 269 -29.46 20.34 -16.63
C LYS A 269 -28.11 21.08 -16.75
N ALA A 270 -27.16 20.59 -17.56
CA ALA A 270 -25.79 21.13 -17.71
C ALA A 270 -25.37 21.50 -19.17
N ALA A 271 -24.36 22.36 -19.36
CA ALA A 271 -23.85 22.88 -20.65
C ALA A 271 -22.31 23.04 -20.70
N ALA A 272 -21.68 22.99 -21.90
CA ALA A 272 -20.22 22.84 -22.15
C ALA A 272 -19.68 23.64 -23.38
N ASP A 273 -18.41 24.11 -23.35
CA ASP A 273 -17.60 24.78 -24.44
C ASP A 273 -16.06 24.46 -24.31
N ALA A 274 -15.26 24.68 -25.39
CA ALA A 274 -14.19 23.80 -25.98
C ALA A 274 -12.65 24.20 -26.02
N ALA A 275 -11.83 23.30 -26.64
CA ALA A 275 -10.35 23.03 -26.66
C ALA A 275 -9.30 23.85 -27.50
N PRO A 276 -7.95 23.61 -27.31
CA PRO A 276 -6.85 24.15 -28.17
C PRO A 276 -5.69 23.17 -28.62
N ALA A 277 -4.54 23.71 -29.11
CA ALA A 277 -3.61 23.26 -30.20
C ALA A 277 -2.10 22.93 -29.87
N GLU A 278 -1.29 22.52 -30.88
CA GLU A 278 0.07 21.86 -30.87
C GLU A 278 1.37 22.69 -30.55
N THR A 279 2.49 22.02 -30.18
CA THR A 279 3.81 22.56 -29.70
C THR A 279 5.11 21.97 -30.37
N SER A 280 6.29 22.60 -30.19
CA SER A 280 7.62 22.28 -30.81
C SER A 280 8.71 21.71 -29.85
N ASP A 281 9.78 21.07 -30.36
CA ASP A 281 10.82 20.34 -29.57
C ASP A 281 11.60 21.18 -28.52
N ASP A 282 12.11 22.38 -28.83
CA ASP A 282 12.81 23.26 -27.85
C ASP A 282 11.90 23.69 -26.67
N ASN A 283 10.59 23.67 -26.89
CA ASN A 283 9.61 23.99 -25.86
C ASN A 283 9.31 22.76 -24.99
N LEU A 284 9.44 21.54 -25.52
CA LEU A 284 9.27 20.30 -24.77
C LEU A 284 10.32 20.16 -23.66
N GLU A 285 11.60 20.37 -23.96
CA GLU A 285 12.67 20.23 -22.95
C GLU A 285 12.51 21.22 -21.80
N LYS A 286 12.19 22.48 -22.11
CA LYS A 286 11.92 23.52 -21.10
C LYS A 286 10.71 23.19 -20.24
N ALA A 287 9.66 22.66 -20.87
CA ALA A 287 8.46 22.24 -20.19
C ALA A 287 8.74 21.07 -19.23
N ILE A 288 9.46 20.05 -19.68
CA ILE A 288 9.90 18.93 -18.83
C ILE A 288 10.72 19.44 -17.63
N ALA A 289 11.67 20.34 -17.85
CA ALA A 289 12.48 20.93 -16.78
C ALA A 289 11.62 21.69 -15.74
N ALA A 290 10.57 22.39 -16.20
CA ALA A 290 9.63 23.07 -15.31
C ALA A 290 8.78 22.09 -14.48
N LEU A 291 8.42 20.91 -15.03
CA LEU A 291 7.74 19.85 -14.28
C LEU A 291 8.67 19.21 -13.23
N HIS A 292 9.94 18.98 -13.57
CA HIS A 292 10.97 18.50 -12.63
C HIS A 292 11.18 19.43 -11.43
N ALA A 293 10.97 20.73 -11.61
CA ALA A 293 11.06 21.72 -10.54
C ALA A 293 9.88 21.68 -9.56
N ALA A 294 8.92 20.75 -9.70
CA ALA A 294 7.80 20.63 -8.76
C ALA A 294 8.26 20.32 -7.31
N ARG A 295 7.60 20.96 -6.33
CA ARG A 295 7.86 20.79 -4.89
C ARG A 295 6.55 20.60 -4.13
N VAL A 296 6.62 19.78 -3.07
CA VAL A 296 5.50 19.54 -2.15
C VAL A 296 5.12 20.85 -1.47
N GLY A 297 3.81 21.12 -1.35
CA GLY A 297 3.27 22.31 -0.67
C GLY A 297 3.15 23.58 -1.52
N GLU A 298 3.65 23.59 -2.77
CA GLU A 298 3.51 24.76 -3.66
C GLU A 298 2.19 24.80 -4.43
N GLY A 299 1.42 23.70 -4.44
CA GLY A 299 0.26 23.54 -5.32
C GLY A 299 0.63 23.54 -6.81
N SER A 300 -0.38 23.66 -7.68
CA SER A 300 -0.19 23.77 -9.13
C SER A 300 -0.06 25.24 -9.58
N THR A 301 1.16 25.69 -9.87
CA THR A 301 1.39 27.06 -10.37
C THR A 301 0.97 27.19 -11.84
N ALA A 302 0.57 28.39 -12.27
CA ALA A 302 0.22 28.65 -13.68
C ALA A 302 1.36 28.29 -14.65
N ALA A 303 2.61 28.53 -14.26
CA ALA A 303 3.78 28.14 -15.05
C ALA A 303 3.93 26.61 -15.16
N ARG A 304 3.61 25.87 -14.10
CA ARG A 304 3.66 24.40 -14.08
C ARG A 304 2.56 23.80 -14.95
N ARG A 305 1.37 24.40 -14.94
CA ARG A 305 0.27 24.02 -15.84
C ARG A 305 0.61 24.26 -17.31
N ALA A 306 1.12 25.45 -17.65
CA ALA A 306 1.55 25.75 -19.02
C ALA A 306 2.68 24.81 -19.49
N ALA A 307 3.60 24.44 -18.59
CA ALA A 307 4.60 23.43 -18.88
C ALA A 307 3.96 22.07 -19.16
N TRP A 308 3.06 21.60 -18.29
CA TRP A 308 2.35 20.35 -18.52
C TRP A 308 1.58 20.35 -19.85
N GLU A 309 0.82 21.41 -20.15
CA GLU A 309 0.08 21.56 -21.41
C GLU A 309 1.02 21.47 -22.61
N THR A 310 2.20 22.08 -22.51
CA THR A 310 3.23 22.01 -23.55
C THR A 310 3.72 20.58 -23.78
N VAL A 311 3.95 19.81 -22.71
CA VAL A 311 4.34 18.39 -22.81
C VAL A 311 3.18 17.56 -23.36
N ALA A 312 1.99 17.70 -22.79
CA ALA A 312 0.79 16.97 -23.17
C ALA A 312 0.42 17.20 -24.64
N ALA A 313 0.65 18.40 -25.20
CA ALA A 313 0.38 18.74 -26.59
C ALA A 313 1.39 18.15 -27.61
N THR A 314 2.45 17.48 -27.17
CA THR A 314 3.49 16.99 -28.10
C THR A 314 3.07 15.79 -28.95
N PRO A 315 3.62 15.61 -30.16
CA PRO A 315 3.28 14.48 -31.01
C PRO A 315 3.57 13.13 -30.34
N PRO A 316 2.80 12.06 -30.62
CA PRO A 316 3.01 10.74 -30.01
C PRO A 316 4.41 10.17 -30.21
N ALA A 317 5.12 10.58 -31.27
CA ALA A 317 6.53 10.25 -31.51
C ALA A 317 7.47 10.70 -30.36
N GLN A 318 7.07 11.68 -29.55
CA GLN A 318 7.84 12.17 -28.40
C GLN A 318 7.56 11.40 -27.09
N LEU A 319 6.64 10.42 -27.09
CA LEU A 319 6.35 9.59 -25.91
C LEU A 319 7.61 9.01 -25.25
N PRO A 320 8.59 8.42 -25.99
CA PRO A 320 9.83 7.94 -25.38
C PRO A 320 10.64 9.05 -24.69
N THR A 321 10.60 10.28 -25.20
CA THR A 321 11.29 11.43 -24.59
C THR A 321 10.67 11.79 -23.26
N VAL A 322 9.33 11.86 -23.19
CA VAL A 322 8.61 12.17 -21.94
C VAL A 322 8.77 11.04 -20.92
N LEU A 323 8.68 9.78 -21.37
CA LEU A 323 8.90 8.60 -20.52
C LEU A 323 10.33 8.56 -19.95
N ARG A 324 11.36 8.89 -20.76
CA ARG A 324 12.75 9.02 -20.26
C ARG A 324 12.87 10.10 -19.19
N ALA A 325 12.11 11.19 -19.30
CA ALA A 325 12.15 12.26 -18.32
C ALA A 325 11.60 11.85 -16.94
N MET A 326 10.88 10.73 -16.82
CA MET A 326 10.48 10.20 -15.50
C MET A 326 11.68 9.65 -14.72
N LYS A 327 12.78 9.31 -15.41
CA LYS A 327 14.03 8.91 -14.76
C LYS A 327 14.57 10.08 -13.93
N ASP A 328 14.92 9.79 -12.69
CA ASP A 328 15.42 10.75 -11.69
C ASP A 328 14.42 11.86 -11.29
N ALA A 329 13.16 11.78 -11.73
CA ALA A 329 12.12 12.70 -11.32
C ALA A 329 11.73 12.46 -9.84
N SER A 330 11.44 13.53 -9.11
CA SER A 330 10.77 13.38 -7.80
C SER A 330 9.40 12.71 -7.99
N PRO A 331 8.83 12.01 -6.98
CA PRO A 331 7.52 11.38 -7.12
C PRO A 331 6.41 12.33 -7.62
N LEU A 332 6.49 13.61 -7.21
CA LEU A 332 5.56 14.64 -7.69
C LEU A 332 5.79 14.97 -9.17
N ALA A 333 7.03 15.14 -9.60
CA ALA A 333 7.36 15.42 -11.01
C ALA A 333 7.06 14.23 -11.92
N GLU A 334 7.29 13.01 -11.42
CA GLU A 334 6.93 11.77 -12.11
C GLU A 334 5.42 11.72 -12.38
N ASN A 335 4.59 12.09 -11.39
CA ASN A 335 3.13 12.16 -11.57
C ASN A 335 2.73 13.15 -12.68
N TRP A 336 3.38 14.32 -12.76
CA TRP A 336 3.13 15.29 -13.83
C TRP A 336 3.49 14.75 -15.22
N LEU A 337 4.62 14.06 -15.32
CA LEU A 337 5.07 13.49 -16.59
C LEU A 337 4.20 12.32 -17.03
N ARG A 338 3.76 11.48 -16.08
CA ARG A 338 2.83 10.38 -16.35
C ARG A 338 1.51 10.88 -16.94
N THR A 339 0.89 11.87 -16.32
CA THR A 339 -0.39 12.41 -16.84
C THR A 339 -0.21 13.07 -18.21
N ALA A 340 0.96 13.64 -18.50
CA ALA A 340 1.25 14.15 -19.84
C ALA A 340 1.41 13.00 -20.87
N VAL A 341 2.02 11.87 -20.48
CA VAL A 341 2.09 10.66 -21.31
C VAL A 341 0.69 10.13 -21.63
N ASP A 342 -0.19 10.05 -20.62
CA ASP A 342 -1.58 9.60 -20.78
C ASP A 342 -2.33 10.53 -21.74
N ALA A 343 -2.19 11.85 -21.58
CA ALA A 343 -2.79 12.84 -22.47
C ALA A 343 -2.31 12.73 -23.93
N ILE A 344 -1.01 12.50 -24.15
CA ILE A 344 -0.45 12.28 -25.49
C ILE A 344 -1.05 11.00 -26.09
N ALA A 345 -1.09 9.90 -25.33
CA ALA A 345 -1.57 8.62 -25.79
C ALA A 345 -3.08 8.62 -26.09
N ASP A 346 -3.87 9.27 -25.23
CA ASP A 346 -5.32 9.43 -25.43
C ASP A 346 -5.64 10.24 -26.68
N ARG A 347 -4.94 11.36 -26.90
CA ARG A 347 -5.11 12.16 -28.13
C ARG A 347 -4.70 11.37 -29.37
N ALA A 348 -3.65 10.56 -29.29
CA ALA A 348 -3.18 9.76 -30.41
C ALA A 348 -4.18 8.65 -30.79
N GLY A 349 -4.79 8.04 -29.77
CA GLY A 349 -5.48 6.76 -29.91
C GLY A 349 -4.51 5.58 -30.11
N PRO A 350 -4.99 4.34 -29.91
CA PRO A 350 -4.16 3.13 -29.90
C PRO A 350 -3.44 2.85 -31.22
N THR A 351 -3.99 3.29 -32.36
CA THR A 351 -3.45 3.00 -33.69
C THR A 351 -2.30 3.93 -34.11
N ALA A 352 -2.10 5.04 -33.40
CA ALA A 352 -1.08 6.05 -33.73
C ALA A 352 0.10 6.07 -32.74
N LEU A 353 0.13 5.15 -31.77
CA LEU A 353 1.23 5.04 -30.82
C LEU A 353 2.52 4.57 -31.51
N PRO A 354 3.70 5.05 -31.08
CA PRO A 354 4.98 4.64 -31.65
C PRO A 354 5.41 3.26 -31.11
N MET A 355 4.68 2.21 -31.50
CA MET A 355 4.81 0.86 -30.93
C MET A 355 6.25 0.31 -30.96
N GLY A 356 7.01 0.57 -32.03
CA GLY A 356 8.42 0.17 -32.12
C GLY A 356 9.28 0.81 -31.02
N ALA A 357 9.15 2.12 -30.83
CA ALA A 357 9.91 2.86 -29.83
C ALA A 357 9.46 2.54 -28.39
N LEU A 358 8.17 2.29 -28.16
CA LEU A 358 7.67 1.84 -26.86
C LEU A 358 8.23 0.46 -26.49
N ARG A 359 8.30 -0.47 -27.46
CA ARG A 359 8.91 -1.79 -27.24
C ARG A 359 10.39 -1.68 -26.88
N GLU A 360 11.15 -0.87 -27.61
CA GLU A 360 12.56 -0.61 -27.31
C GLU A 360 12.72 0.01 -25.92
N PHE A 361 11.85 0.96 -25.56
CA PHE A 361 11.84 1.59 -24.25
C PHE A 361 11.59 0.59 -23.11
N VAL A 362 10.62 -0.31 -23.28
CA VAL A 362 10.36 -1.40 -22.32
C VAL A 362 11.56 -2.35 -22.27
N ALA A 363 12.16 -2.75 -23.39
CA ALA A 363 13.29 -3.67 -23.37
C ALA A 363 14.55 -3.12 -22.65
N GLU A 364 14.71 -1.81 -22.59
CA GLU A 364 15.84 -1.17 -21.92
C GLU A 364 15.62 -1.06 -20.40
N THR A 365 16.12 -2.07 -19.67
CA THR A 365 15.97 -2.23 -18.21
C THR A 365 16.61 -1.11 -17.39
N SER A 366 17.49 -0.30 -17.98
CA SER A 366 18.05 0.90 -17.33
C SER A 366 17.11 2.12 -17.30
N ASN A 367 15.96 2.04 -17.97
CA ASN A 367 14.90 3.04 -17.85
C ASN A 367 14.16 2.89 -16.51
N ALA A 368 13.53 3.97 -16.03
CA ALA A 368 12.84 3.97 -14.75
C ALA A 368 11.74 2.88 -14.71
N PRO A 369 11.68 2.02 -13.67
CA PRO A 369 10.73 0.90 -13.60
C PRO A 369 9.26 1.27 -13.86
N ARG A 370 8.81 2.39 -13.29
CA ARG A 370 7.46 2.92 -13.46
C ARG A 370 7.21 3.46 -14.87
N ALA A 371 8.18 4.16 -15.46
CA ALA A 371 8.07 4.60 -16.85
C ALA A 371 7.95 3.40 -17.81
N ARG A 372 8.71 2.32 -17.53
CA ARG A 372 8.62 1.08 -18.30
C ARG A 372 7.25 0.42 -18.15
N ARG A 373 6.66 0.43 -16.94
CA ARG A 373 5.28 -0.03 -16.73
C ARG A 373 4.28 0.77 -17.56
N VAL A 374 4.37 2.10 -17.55
CA VAL A 374 3.49 2.97 -18.36
C VAL A 374 3.65 2.65 -19.85
N ALA A 375 4.87 2.52 -20.35
CA ALA A 375 5.12 2.14 -21.74
C ALA A 375 4.52 0.76 -22.09
N TYR A 376 4.64 -0.21 -21.19
CA TYR A 376 4.03 -1.53 -21.35
C TYR A 376 2.49 -1.45 -21.40
N GLU A 377 1.87 -0.65 -20.54
CA GLU A 377 0.41 -0.43 -20.55
C GLU A 377 -0.09 0.22 -21.84
N LEU A 378 0.68 1.17 -22.38
CA LEU A 378 0.38 1.76 -23.69
C LEU A 378 0.43 0.72 -24.81
N ILE A 379 1.42 -0.18 -24.79
CA ILE A 379 1.51 -1.30 -25.73
C ILE A 379 0.31 -2.23 -25.53
N ARG A 380 -0.02 -2.60 -24.30
CA ARG A 380 -1.15 -3.48 -23.97
C ARG A 380 -2.49 -2.92 -24.44
N ARG A 381 -2.70 -1.61 -24.30
CA ARG A 381 -3.89 -0.92 -24.79
C ARG A 381 -4.01 -0.96 -26.32
N ALA A 382 -2.88 -0.86 -27.03
CA ALA A 382 -2.86 -0.85 -28.48
C ALA A 382 -2.86 -2.25 -29.12
N ASP A 383 -2.15 -3.19 -28.51
CA ASP A 383 -1.98 -4.56 -28.97
C ASP A 383 -1.81 -5.51 -27.77
N PRO A 384 -2.93 -6.02 -27.21
CA PRO A 384 -2.90 -6.93 -26.07
C PRO A 384 -2.12 -8.22 -26.33
N ALA A 385 -2.17 -8.75 -27.55
CA ALA A 385 -1.50 -10.01 -27.91
C ALA A 385 0.02 -9.83 -27.95
N LEU A 386 0.49 -8.70 -28.48
CA LEU A 386 1.89 -8.33 -28.41
C LEU A 386 2.36 -8.14 -26.97
N ALA A 387 1.61 -7.39 -26.16
CA ALA A 387 1.95 -7.17 -24.76
C ALA A 387 2.03 -8.49 -23.98
N ASP A 388 1.06 -9.39 -24.14
CA ASP A 388 1.10 -10.72 -23.55
C ASP A 388 2.37 -11.49 -23.98
N SER A 389 2.71 -11.50 -25.28
CA SER A 389 3.92 -12.17 -25.76
C SER A 389 5.23 -11.58 -25.18
N MET A 390 5.23 -10.30 -24.83
CA MET A 390 6.41 -9.66 -24.23
C MET A 390 6.68 -10.19 -22.82
N LEU A 391 5.65 -10.54 -22.05
CA LEU A 391 5.80 -11.04 -20.68
C LEU A 391 6.69 -12.29 -20.59
N ASP A 392 6.76 -13.10 -21.66
CA ASP A 392 7.59 -14.31 -21.70
C ASP A 392 9.08 -14.01 -21.46
N ALA A 393 9.53 -12.80 -21.81
CA ALA A 393 10.91 -12.33 -21.64
C ALA A 393 11.10 -11.41 -20.43
N LEU A 394 10.05 -11.11 -19.65
CA LEU A 394 10.06 -10.09 -18.59
C LEU A 394 9.85 -10.70 -17.18
N ARG A 395 10.16 -11.98 -17.02
CA ARG A 395 10.02 -12.68 -15.72
C ARG A 395 11.03 -12.23 -14.67
N ASP A 396 12.19 -11.74 -15.09
CA ASP A 396 13.23 -11.21 -14.19
C ASP A 396 13.36 -9.68 -14.33
N ASP A 397 12.27 -9.03 -14.72
CA ASP A 397 12.24 -7.61 -14.97
C ASP A 397 12.49 -6.78 -13.70
N PRO A 398 13.28 -5.68 -13.75
CA PRO A 398 13.49 -4.84 -12.56
C PRO A 398 12.25 -4.03 -12.16
N SER A 399 11.24 -3.91 -13.02
CA SER A 399 9.93 -3.38 -12.63
C SER A 399 9.11 -4.45 -11.97
N SER A 400 8.89 -4.33 -10.66
CA SER A 400 8.12 -5.27 -9.86
C SER A 400 6.73 -5.52 -10.44
N GLU A 401 6.09 -4.52 -11.03
CA GLU A 401 4.76 -4.65 -11.64
C GLU A 401 4.78 -5.46 -12.95
N ILE A 402 5.76 -5.23 -13.83
CA ILE A 402 5.92 -6.01 -15.07
C ILE A 402 6.29 -7.46 -14.72
N ARG A 403 7.24 -7.61 -13.80
CA ARG A 403 7.65 -8.92 -13.27
C ARG A 403 6.46 -9.68 -12.70
N TYR A 404 5.62 -9.02 -11.90
CA TYR A 404 4.44 -9.63 -11.30
C TYR A 404 3.53 -10.23 -12.38
N ASP A 405 3.22 -9.47 -13.43
CA ASP A 405 2.39 -9.96 -14.54
C ASP A 405 3.05 -11.13 -15.29
N ALA A 406 4.37 -11.08 -15.50
CA ALA A 406 5.12 -12.14 -16.17
C ALA A 406 5.18 -13.45 -15.36
N VAL A 407 5.34 -13.34 -14.04
CA VAL A 407 5.29 -14.49 -13.12
C VAL A 407 3.86 -15.04 -13.05
N ALA A 408 2.85 -14.17 -12.97
CA ALA A 408 1.44 -14.57 -12.99
C ALA A 408 1.10 -15.36 -14.27
N LYS A 409 1.58 -14.91 -15.44
CA LYS A 409 1.47 -15.65 -16.70
C LYS A 409 2.11 -17.03 -16.61
N THR A 410 3.31 -17.13 -16.02
CA THR A 410 4.03 -18.40 -15.86
C THR A 410 3.30 -19.37 -14.93
N LEU A 411 2.72 -18.87 -13.83
CA LEU A 411 1.89 -19.66 -12.93
C LEU A 411 0.64 -20.18 -13.65
N ALA A 412 -0.05 -19.33 -14.41
CA ALA A 412 -1.21 -19.74 -15.20
C ALA A 412 -0.86 -20.80 -16.26
N GLN A 413 0.32 -20.66 -16.90
CA GLN A 413 0.85 -21.69 -17.81
C GLN A 413 1.10 -23.01 -17.08
N ALA A 414 1.67 -22.98 -15.86
CA ALA A 414 1.89 -24.17 -15.05
C ALA A 414 0.57 -24.87 -14.70
N ASP A 415 -0.45 -24.11 -14.28
CA ASP A 415 -1.77 -24.64 -13.93
C ASP A 415 -2.46 -25.31 -15.13
N ALA A 416 -2.32 -24.73 -16.33
CA ALA A 416 -2.91 -25.22 -17.57
C ALA A 416 -2.13 -26.36 -18.25
N ALA A 417 -0.86 -26.56 -17.90
CA ALA A 417 0.02 -27.52 -18.56
C ALA A 417 -0.34 -28.99 -18.22
N PRO A 418 0.02 -29.96 -19.09
CA PRO A 418 0.03 -31.37 -18.74
C PRO A 418 0.90 -31.61 -17.50
N GLU A 419 0.53 -32.57 -16.65
CA GLU A 419 1.21 -32.83 -15.36
C GLU A 419 2.74 -32.94 -15.48
N ALA A 420 3.23 -33.59 -16.55
CA ALA A 420 4.65 -33.76 -16.83
C ALA A 420 5.43 -32.45 -17.06
N ASP A 421 4.75 -31.37 -17.46
CA ASP A 421 5.34 -30.08 -17.80
C ASP A 421 5.16 -29.02 -16.70
N ARG A 422 4.38 -29.32 -15.65
CA ARG A 422 4.03 -28.35 -14.59
C ARG A 422 5.20 -27.99 -13.68
N ALA A 423 5.93 -29.00 -13.18
CA ALA A 423 7.00 -28.78 -12.20
C ALA A 423 8.09 -27.81 -12.72
N PRO A 424 8.61 -27.93 -13.96
CA PRO A 424 9.53 -26.94 -14.51
C PRO A 424 8.97 -25.50 -14.52
N LEU A 425 7.68 -25.33 -14.81
CA LEU A 425 7.04 -24.01 -14.86
C LEU A 425 6.87 -23.42 -13.46
N TYR A 426 6.43 -24.20 -12.47
CA TYR A 426 6.37 -23.71 -11.09
C TYR A 426 7.75 -23.39 -10.52
N ARG A 427 8.80 -24.18 -10.82
CA ARG A 427 10.18 -23.82 -10.42
C ARG A 427 10.63 -22.50 -11.06
N THR A 428 10.31 -22.31 -12.34
CA THR A 428 10.62 -21.04 -13.03
C THR A 428 9.87 -19.87 -12.39
N ALA A 429 8.59 -20.04 -12.06
CA ALA A 429 7.81 -19.03 -11.36
C ALA A 429 8.41 -18.72 -9.97
N LEU A 430 8.79 -19.75 -9.19
CA LEU A 430 9.39 -19.60 -7.87
C LEU A 430 10.70 -18.78 -7.91
N GLN A 431 11.57 -19.06 -8.89
CA GLN A 431 12.84 -18.35 -9.07
C GLN A 431 12.66 -16.87 -9.39
N SER A 432 11.64 -16.52 -10.16
CA SER A 432 11.36 -15.15 -10.60
C SER A 432 10.45 -14.37 -9.66
N ALA A 433 9.61 -15.03 -8.87
CA ALA A 433 8.64 -14.41 -7.96
C ALA A 433 9.31 -13.54 -6.88
N ARG A 434 8.69 -12.41 -6.54
CA ARG A 434 9.19 -11.47 -5.52
C ARG A 434 8.17 -11.10 -4.46
N THR A 435 6.91 -11.45 -4.68
CA THR A 435 5.83 -11.26 -3.73
C THR A 435 5.47 -12.58 -3.06
N LEU A 436 5.11 -12.53 -1.79
CA LEU A 436 4.82 -13.74 -1.01
C LEU A 436 3.70 -14.57 -1.65
N ASP A 437 2.62 -13.94 -2.13
CA ASP A 437 1.50 -14.62 -2.79
C ASP A 437 1.95 -15.48 -3.99
N GLN A 438 2.85 -14.98 -4.84
CA GLN A 438 3.37 -15.70 -6.00
C GLN A 438 4.35 -16.82 -5.61
N ILE A 439 5.21 -16.55 -4.63
CA ILE A 439 6.12 -17.55 -4.05
C ILE A 439 5.32 -18.73 -3.49
N GLU A 440 4.30 -18.46 -2.69
CA GLU A 440 3.45 -19.49 -2.10
C GLU A 440 2.60 -20.22 -3.14
N ALA A 441 2.16 -19.53 -4.21
CA ALA A 441 1.47 -20.17 -5.31
C ALA A 441 2.37 -21.19 -6.03
N ALA A 442 3.61 -20.81 -6.33
CA ALA A 442 4.58 -21.69 -6.96
C ALA A 442 4.95 -22.89 -6.06
N GLU A 443 5.19 -22.64 -4.77
CA GLU A 443 5.45 -23.71 -3.78
C GLU A 443 4.29 -24.69 -3.71
N ARG A 444 3.05 -24.22 -3.53
CA ARG A 444 1.86 -25.10 -3.49
C ARG A 444 1.74 -25.93 -4.76
N GLY A 445 2.05 -25.33 -5.92
CA GLY A 445 2.10 -26.02 -7.20
C GLY A 445 3.09 -27.19 -7.19
N LEU A 446 4.32 -26.96 -6.73
CA LEU A 446 5.37 -27.99 -6.62
C LEU A 446 5.01 -29.08 -5.59
N GLU A 447 4.50 -28.69 -4.42
CA GLU A 447 4.10 -29.64 -3.38
C GLU A 447 2.98 -30.56 -3.85
N SER A 448 2.04 -30.04 -4.64
CA SER A 448 0.95 -30.84 -5.22
C SER A 448 1.46 -31.95 -6.17
N LEU A 449 2.66 -31.79 -6.72
CA LEU A 449 3.35 -32.75 -7.57
C LEU A 449 4.29 -33.67 -6.77
N GLY A 450 4.30 -33.56 -5.44
CA GLY A 450 5.16 -34.33 -4.55
C GLY A 450 6.57 -33.76 -4.39
N GLU A 451 6.83 -32.56 -4.91
CA GLU A 451 8.12 -31.88 -4.76
C GLU A 451 8.08 -30.93 -3.56
N LYS A 452 8.87 -31.25 -2.53
CA LYS A 452 8.98 -30.39 -1.36
C LYS A 452 9.95 -29.26 -1.62
N VAL A 453 9.52 -28.05 -1.35
CA VAL A 453 10.33 -26.83 -1.42
C VAL A 453 10.63 -26.38 0.00
N LYS A 454 11.86 -25.92 0.24
CA LYS A 454 12.23 -25.28 1.50
C LYS A 454 12.42 -23.79 1.26
N LEU A 455 11.39 -22.99 1.54
CA LEU A 455 11.44 -21.56 1.29
C LEU A 455 12.58 -20.85 2.03
N VAL A 456 12.99 -21.34 3.19
CA VAL A 456 14.18 -20.84 3.90
C VAL A 456 15.44 -20.87 3.03
N ASP A 457 15.64 -21.96 2.29
CA ASP A 457 16.80 -22.16 1.42
C ASP A 457 16.64 -21.37 0.11
N GLU A 458 15.46 -21.44 -0.51
CA GLU A 458 15.16 -20.79 -1.80
C GLU A 458 15.14 -19.26 -1.73
N LEU A 459 14.92 -18.68 -0.55
CA LEU A 459 14.77 -17.23 -0.35
C LEU A 459 15.92 -16.60 0.43
N GLY A 460 16.92 -17.37 0.86
CA GLY A 460 18.11 -16.87 1.55
C GLY A 460 17.85 -16.43 2.99
N PHE A 461 16.93 -17.07 3.70
CA PHE A 461 16.64 -16.76 5.11
C PHE A 461 17.79 -17.15 6.03
N VAL A 462 18.04 -16.31 7.03
CA VAL A 462 18.98 -16.62 8.12
C VAL A 462 18.18 -17.28 9.24
N THR A 463 18.34 -18.58 9.39
CA THR A 463 17.61 -19.42 10.36
C THR A 463 18.38 -19.67 11.65
N ASP A 464 19.69 -19.47 11.62
CA ASP A 464 20.62 -19.91 12.66
C ASP A 464 21.29 -18.73 13.36
N TRP A 465 21.01 -18.59 14.65
CA TRP A 465 21.39 -17.41 15.43
C TRP A 465 22.09 -17.78 16.74
N SER A 466 22.99 -16.91 17.17
CA SER A 466 23.45 -16.81 18.56
C SER A 466 22.73 -15.61 19.21
N VAL A 467 22.01 -15.83 20.30
CA VAL A 467 21.18 -14.82 20.97
C VAL A 467 21.70 -14.50 22.37
N ALA A 468 21.75 -13.22 22.74
CA ALA A 468 22.16 -12.75 24.07
C ALA A 468 21.26 -11.63 24.59
N GLY A 469 20.93 -11.69 25.89
CA GLY A 469 20.07 -10.73 26.58
C GLY A 469 19.51 -11.32 27.88
N PRO A 470 18.66 -10.59 28.61
CA PRO A 470 18.16 -9.25 28.30
C PRO A 470 19.08 -8.11 28.78
N PHE A 471 19.31 -7.10 27.93
CA PHE A 471 19.82 -5.79 28.33
C PHE A 471 18.66 -4.80 28.57
N ASP A 472 18.93 -3.65 29.19
CA ASP A 472 17.88 -2.70 29.61
C ASP A 472 17.23 -1.99 28.43
N ASN A 473 15.90 -2.04 28.29
CA ASN A 473 15.15 -1.16 27.38
C ASN A 473 14.02 -0.42 28.10
N ARG A 474 14.11 -0.27 29.42
CA ARG A 474 13.03 0.37 30.17
C ARG A 474 12.86 1.83 29.73
N GLY A 475 11.61 2.22 29.49
CA GLY A 475 11.25 3.51 28.92
C GLY A 475 11.76 3.72 27.50
N GLY A 476 12.11 2.66 26.76
CA GLY A 476 12.69 2.73 25.42
C GLY A 476 14.17 3.14 25.38
N ALA A 477 14.83 3.30 26.54
CA ALA A 477 16.19 3.81 26.62
C ALA A 477 17.24 2.92 25.95
N GLY A 478 16.93 1.63 25.78
CA GLY A 478 17.83 0.62 25.23
C GLY A 478 18.08 0.79 23.75
N PHE A 479 17.19 1.43 22.99
CA PHE A 479 17.34 1.58 21.54
C PHE A 479 18.63 2.32 21.15
N ASP A 480 18.87 3.49 21.75
CA ASP A 480 20.06 4.30 21.51
C ASP A 480 21.23 4.01 22.44
N GLN A 481 21.00 3.31 23.55
CA GLN A 481 22.06 2.91 24.45
C GLN A 481 22.96 1.85 23.81
N PRO A 482 24.27 2.09 23.63
CA PRO A 482 25.18 1.05 23.17
C PRO A 482 25.40 0.00 24.27
N TYR A 483 25.36 -1.27 23.88
CA TYR A 483 25.72 -2.42 24.72
C TYR A 483 26.96 -3.14 24.20
N PRO A 484 27.63 -3.97 25.03
CA PRO A 484 28.87 -4.63 24.65
C PRO A 484 28.85 -5.39 23.30
N PRO A 485 27.78 -6.12 22.92
CA PRO A 485 27.72 -6.80 21.61
C PRO A 485 27.89 -5.86 20.39
N GLU A 486 27.55 -4.58 20.51
CA GLU A 486 27.72 -3.60 19.42
C GLU A 486 29.19 -3.21 19.19
N ALA A 487 30.04 -3.35 20.22
CA ALA A 487 31.45 -2.99 20.15
C ALA A 487 32.34 -4.19 19.80
N SER A 488 32.01 -5.38 20.30
CA SER A 488 32.79 -6.60 20.06
C SER A 488 31.91 -7.85 20.19
N LEU A 489 31.97 -8.68 19.15
CA LEU A 489 31.36 -10.00 19.13
C LEU A 489 32.41 -11.02 19.59
N ASP A 490 32.17 -11.58 20.77
CA ASP A 490 32.97 -12.67 21.35
C ASP A 490 32.03 -13.72 21.91
N ALA A 491 32.10 -14.93 21.33
CA ALA A 491 31.28 -16.07 21.74
C ALA A 491 31.51 -16.47 23.21
N ALA A 492 32.65 -16.12 23.81
CA ALA A 492 32.98 -16.43 25.21
C ALA A 492 32.61 -15.30 26.19
N ALA A 493 32.08 -14.18 25.73
CA ALA A 493 31.75 -13.05 26.59
C ALA A 493 30.59 -13.35 27.54
N GLU A 494 30.72 -12.89 28.78
CA GLU A 494 29.65 -12.87 29.77
C GLU A 494 29.14 -11.44 29.95
N TYR A 495 27.82 -11.30 30.01
CA TYR A 495 27.12 -10.04 30.11
C TYR A 495 26.24 -10.00 31.35
N SER A 496 25.93 -8.77 31.77
CA SER A 496 24.91 -8.45 32.77
C SER A 496 23.98 -7.41 32.20
N GLY A 497 22.71 -7.47 32.56
CA GLY A 497 21.67 -6.61 32.02
C GLY A 497 20.51 -6.41 32.98
N HIS A 498 19.36 -6.02 32.45
CA HIS A 498 18.18 -5.67 33.22
C HIS A 498 16.93 -5.79 32.34
N SER A 499 15.80 -6.20 32.91
CA SER A 499 14.47 -6.13 32.26
C SER A 499 13.44 -5.51 33.21
N ALA A 500 12.16 -5.48 32.84
CA ALA A 500 11.09 -5.15 33.79
C ALA A 500 11.09 -6.05 35.05
N ASP A 501 11.62 -7.28 34.96
CA ASP A 501 11.64 -8.27 36.05
C ASP A 501 12.79 -8.03 37.06
N GLY A 502 13.75 -7.17 36.71
CA GLY A 502 14.91 -6.86 37.54
C GLY A 502 16.25 -7.06 36.83
N PRO A 503 17.37 -7.02 37.59
CA PRO A 503 18.70 -7.33 37.06
C PRO A 503 18.78 -8.76 36.50
N ALA A 504 19.48 -8.92 35.38
CA ALA A 504 19.74 -10.20 34.73
C ALA A 504 21.26 -10.44 34.59
N GLY A 505 21.69 -11.69 34.69
CA GLY A 505 23.09 -12.10 34.48
C GLY A 505 23.71 -12.88 35.64
N PRO A 506 24.92 -13.46 35.43
CA PRO A 506 25.65 -13.46 34.16
C PRO A 506 24.95 -14.30 33.08
N PHE A 507 25.01 -13.86 31.82
CA PHE A 507 24.53 -14.61 30.67
C PHE A 507 25.49 -14.46 29.47
N GLY A 508 25.52 -15.45 28.59
CA GLY A 508 26.28 -15.42 27.35
C GLY A 508 25.39 -15.75 26.15
N TRP A 509 26.02 -15.94 24.99
CA TRP A 509 25.34 -16.33 23.76
C TRP A 509 24.73 -17.72 23.85
N LYS A 510 23.50 -17.88 23.37
CA LYS A 510 22.79 -19.16 23.23
C LYS A 510 22.37 -19.36 21.79
N THR A 511 22.51 -20.57 21.27
CA THR A 511 21.99 -20.88 19.93
C THR A 511 20.46 -20.83 19.91
N ALA A 512 19.91 -20.23 18.85
CA ALA A 512 18.50 -20.25 18.50
C ALA A 512 18.39 -20.60 17.01
N GLU A 513 17.57 -21.59 16.69
CA GLU A 513 17.33 -22.05 15.32
C GLU A 513 15.84 -21.88 15.02
N SER A 514 15.52 -21.34 13.85
CA SER A 514 14.13 -21.21 13.39
C SER A 514 13.67 -22.51 12.72
N ALA A 515 12.54 -23.04 13.17
CA ALA A 515 11.79 -24.09 12.48
C ALA A 515 10.60 -23.53 11.67
N ASP A 516 10.48 -22.20 11.59
CA ASP A 516 9.42 -21.53 10.86
C ASP A 516 9.62 -21.66 9.34
N ARG A 517 8.52 -21.75 8.59
CA ARG A 517 8.54 -21.93 7.13
C ARG A 517 9.26 -20.78 6.41
N LEU A 518 9.26 -19.59 6.99
CA LEU A 518 9.90 -18.38 6.47
C LEU A 518 11.01 -17.87 7.40
N GLY A 519 11.59 -18.75 8.24
CA GLY A 519 12.77 -18.44 9.03
C GLY A 519 12.58 -17.42 10.15
N GLU A 520 11.35 -17.16 10.60
CA GLU A 520 11.10 -16.30 11.76
C GLU A 520 11.66 -16.94 13.05
N VAL A 521 12.39 -16.16 13.86
CA VAL A 521 12.83 -16.55 15.20
C VAL A 521 12.20 -15.65 16.26
N ASP A 522 11.54 -16.22 17.26
CA ASP A 522 11.06 -15.48 18.44
C ASP A 522 12.10 -15.56 19.57
N LEU A 523 12.61 -14.40 20.01
CA LEU A 523 13.61 -14.35 21.08
C LEU A 523 13.08 -14.89 22.41
N ASN A 524 11.77 -14.99 22.58
CA ASN A 524 11.16 -15.63 23.75
C ASN A 524 11.66 -17.07 23.96
N ASP A 525 11.99 -17.80 22.90
CA ASP A 525 12.42 -19.20 23.00
C ASP A 525 13.83 -19.31 23.63
N ALA A 526 14.71 -18.34 23.38
CA ALA A 526 16.09 -18.34 23.89
C ALA A 526 16.26 -17.53 25.19
N LEU A 527 15.53 -16.43 25.33
CA LEU A 527 15.67 -15.46 26.42
C LEU A 527 14.55 -15.57 27.46
N GLY A 528 13.40 -16.14 27.10
CA GLY A 528 12.17 -16.05 27.89
C GLY A 528 11.43 -14.73 27.66
N ARG A 529 10.23 -14.64 28.23
CA ARG A 529 9.36 -13.47 28.09
C ARG A 529 9.87 -12.33 28.97
N HIS A 530 10.41 -11.30 28.32
CA HIS A 530 10.81 -10.07 28.99
C HIS A 530 10.02 -8.87 28.49
N LYS A 531 10.08 -7.78 29.25
CA LYS A 531 9.52 -6.47 28.89
C LYS A 531 10.53 -5.39 29.21
N GLY A 532 10.51 -4.30 28.44
CA GLY A 532 11.50 -3.22 28.59
C GLY A 532 12.92 -3.78 28.54
N ALA A 533 13.19 -4.65 27.57
CA ALA A 533 14.49 -5.29 27.42
C ALA A 533 14.96 -5.32 25.96
N VAL A 534 16.28 -5.47 25.78
CA VAL A 534 16.97 -5.63 24.50
C VAL A 534 17.54 -7.04 24.42
N GLY A 535 17.36 -7.69 23.28
CA GLY A 535 18.10 -8.90 22.90
C GLY A 535 18.94 -8.63 21.66
N TYR A 536 20.09 -9.31 21.55
CA TYR A 536 20.91 -9.32 20.35
C TYR A 536 20.83 -10.68 19.69
N LEU A 537 20.75 -10.70 18.37
CA LEU A 537 20.94 -11.89 17.53
C LEU A 537 22.19 -11.69 16.69
N TRP A 538 23.02 -12.73 16.62
CA TRP A 538 24.27 -12.74 15.90
C TRP A 538 24.35 -13.96 14.98
N ALA A 539 24.61 -13.72 13.69
CA ALA A 539 24.92 -14.76 12.72
C ALA A 539 26.26 -14.48 12.04
N THR A 540 26.93 -15.54 11.59
CA THR A 540 28.06 -15.46 10.67
C THR A 540 27.56 -15.79 9.26
N VAL A 541 28.03 -15.03 8.27
CA VAL A 541 27.64 -15.18 6.86
C VAL A 541 28.89 -15.41 6.03
N GLU A 542 29.01 -16.57 5.39
CA GLU A 542 30.10 -16.85 4.46
C GLU A 542 29.68 -16.46 3.04
N SER A 543 30.54 -15.72 2.35
CA SER A 543 30.35 -15.39 0.93
C SER A 543 31.57 -15.79 0.12
N ASP A 544 31.35 -16.48 -1.00
CA ASP A 544 32.43 -16.89 -1.91
C ASP A 544 33.15 -15.72 -2.60
N THR A 545 32.50 -14.56 -2.64
CA THR A 545 32.90 -13.36 -3.37
C THR A 545 32.63 -12.10 -2.55
N GLU A 546 33.25 -10.98 -2.92
CA GLU A 546 32.83 -9.67 -2.40
C GLU A 546 31.65 -9.19 -3.26
N ARG A 547 30.55 -8.79 -2.61
CA ARG A 547 29.34 -8.37 -3.33
C ARG A 547 28.45 -7.44 -2.51
N ASP A 548 27.72 -6.59 -3.22
CA ASP A 548 26.63 -5.80 -2.65
C ASP A 548 25.40 -6.71 -2.46
N VAL A 549 24.71 -6.53 -1.35
CA VAL A 549 23.53 -7.32 -0.96
C VAL A 549 22.48 -6.41 -0.33
N GLU A 550 21.26 -6.92 -0.27
CA GLU A 550 20.20 -6.35 0.54
C GLU A 550 19.95 -7.21 1.78
N ILE A 551 19.85 -6.55 2.93
CA ILE A 551 19.31 -7.12 4.15
C ILE A 551 17.83 -6.80 4.16
N ARG A 552 17.00 -7.84 4.02
CA ARG A 552 15.55 -7.72 4.01
C ARG A 552 14.98 -8.37 5.24
N TYR A 553 14.20 -7.64 6.02
CA TYR A 553 13.78 -8.13 7.32
C TYR A 553 12.47 -7.50 7.80
N SER A 554 11.84 -8.19 8.75
CA SER A 554 10.56 -7.82 9.33
C SER A 554 10.54 -8.10 10.82
N SER A 555 9.86 -7.24 11.58
CA SER A 555 9.69 -7.41 13.02
C SER A 555 8.56 -6.52 13.55
N ILE A 556 7.97 -6.92 14.67
CA ILE A 556 7.04 -6.07 15.44
C ILE A 556 7.73 -5.32 16.58
N VAL A 557 9.04 -5.55 16.79
CA VAL A 557 9.85 -4.86 17.80
C VAL A 557 10.82 -3.89 17.14
N ALA A 558 11.32 -2.90 17.89
CA ALA A 558 12.27 -1.95 17.35
C ALA A 558 13.62 -2.63 17.07
N THR A 559 14.28 -2.25 15.98
CA THR A 559 15.48 -2.95 15.50
C THR A 559 16.62 -2.03 15.10
N LYS A 560 17.86 -2.52 15.26
CA LYS A 560 19.05 -2.01 14.59
C LYS A 560 19.84 -3.17 13.99
N VAL A 561 20.42 -3.00 12.81
CA VAL A 561 21.12 -4.06 12.08
C VAL A 561 22.52 -3.60 11.65
N TRP A 562 23.53 -4.42 11.91
CA TRP A 562 24.90 -4.20 11.51
C TRP A 562 25.43 -5.34 10.64
N VAL A 563 26.23 -4.97 9.64
CA VAL A 563 27.03 -5.90 8.83
C VAL A 563 28.48 -5.51 8.96
N ASN A 564 29.33 -6.42 9.42
CA ASN A 564 30.76 -6.19 9.64
C ASN A 564 31.09 -4.97 10.53
N GLY A 565 30.19 -4.64 11.46
CA GLY A 565 30.30 -3.48 12.36
C GLY A 565 29.73 -2.17 11.79
N ASP A 566 29.34 -2.14 10.51
CA ASP A 566 28.69 -0.98 9.90
C ASP A 566 27.18 -1.05 10.18
N LEU A 567 26.60 0.01 10.76
CA LEU A 567 25.15 0.13 10.98
C LEU A 567 24.47 0.36 9.62
N VAL A 568 23.66 -0.59 9.18
CA VAL A 568 22.98 -0.55 7.87
C VAL A 568 21.50 -0.21 7.95
N ALA A 569 20.85 -0.44 9.10
CA ALA A 569 19.44 -0.12 9.31
C ALA A 569 19.12 0.20 10.78
N GLU A 570 18.16 1.10 11.00
CA GLU A 570 17.58 1.37 12.31
C GLU A 570 16.09 1.76 12.18
N HIS A 571 15.23 1.11 12.96
CA HIS A 571 13.79 1.36 12.96
C HIS A 571 13.24 1.28 14.38
N GLU A 572 12.99 2.44 15.00
CA GLU A 572 12.37 2.55 16.32
C GLU A 572 10.83 2.48 16.22
N THR A 573 10.34 1.39 15.64
CA THR A 573 8.90 1.15 15.48
C THR A 573 8.52 -0.09 16.27
N TYR A 574 7.41 0.01 17.01
CA TYR A 574 6.86 -1.09 17.79
C TYR A 574 5.43 -1.36 17.31
N HIS A 575 5.05 -2.62 17.23
CA HIS A 575 3.67 -3.06 17.03
C HIS A 575 3.03 -2.61 15.70
N SER A 576 3.83 -2.40 14.65
CA SER A 576 3.39 -1.97 13.31
C SER A 576 2.93 -3.12 12.40
N GLY A 577 2.75 -4.33 12.93
CA GLY A 577 2.75 -5.55 12.13
C GLY A 577 4.13 -5.86 11.55
N ALA A 578 4.25 -7.00 10.86
CA ALA A 578 5.49 -7.45 10.21
C ALA A 578 5.21 -7.95 8.78
N PRO A 579 4.91 -7.05 7.82
CA PRO A 579 4.80 -7.42 6.41
C PRO A 579 6.07 -8.13 5.91
N PHE A 580 5.96 -9.05 4.96
CA PHE A 580 7.13 -9.68 4.33
C PHE A 580 8.04 -8.61 3.69
N ASP A 581 9.35 -8.68 3.95
CA ASP A 581 10.34 -7.66 3.54
C ASP A 581 9.95 -6.23 3.94
N GLN A 582 9.47 -6.04 5.17
CA GLN A 582 9.03 -4.74 5.67
C GLN A 582 10.11 -3.67 5.53
N TYR A 583 11.36 -4.04 5.83
CA TYR A 583 12.52 -3.19 5.77
C TYR A 583 13.57 -3.76 4.82
N VAL A 584 14.20 -2.87 4.05
CA VAL A 584 15.27 -3.20 3.10
C VAL A 584 16.45 -2.26 3.37
N ALA A 585 17.63 -2.82 3.54
CA ALA A 585 18.86 -2.07 3.76
C ALA A 585 19.99 -2.57 2.86
N GLN A 586 20.75 -1.65 2.27
CA GLN A 586 21.92 -1.98 1.46
C GLN A 586 23.09 -2.33 2.37
N ALA A 587 23.81 -3.41 2.04
CA ALA A 587 25.01 -3.82 2.73
C ALA A 587 26.05 -4.38 1.75
N LYS A 588 27.26 -4.60 2.24
CA LYS A 588 28.34 -5.20 1.47
C LYS A 588 28.95 -6.38 2.20
N LEU A 589 28.93 -7.55 1.56
CA LEU A 589 29.65 -8.72 2.02
C LEU A 589 31.07 -8.70 1.44
N ARG A 590 32.03 -9.02 2.30
CA ARG A 590 33.41 -9.33 1.91
C ARG A 590 33.47 -10.81 1.53
N ARG A 591 34.40 -11.18 0.65
CA ARG A 591 34.73 -12.59 0.46
C ARG A 591 35.19 -13.22 1.78
N GLY A 592 34.65 -14.39 2.10
CA GLY A 592 34.88 -15.11 3.36
C GLY A 592 33.79 -14.81 4.40
N VAL A 593 34.18 -14.83 5.67
CA VAL A 593 33.26 -14.69 6.81
C VAL A 593 32.91 -13.22 7.06
N ASN A 594 31.61 -12.95 7.18
CA ASN A 594 31.01 -11.68 7.54
C ASN A 594 30.23 -11.83 8.84
N GLN A 595 30.09 -10.73 9.57
CA GLN A 595 29.36 -10.68 10.84
C GLN A 595 28.04 -9.95 10.64
N LEU A 596 26.93 -10.58 11.01
CA LEU A 596 25.59 -9.98 11.01
C LEU A 596 25.09 -9.88 12.45
N LEU A 597 24.79 -8.66 12.90
CA LEU A 597 24.26 -8.40 14.24
C LEU A 597 22.92 -7.69 14.14
N VAL A 598 21.93 -8.16 14.88
CA VAL A 598 20.62 -7.53 15.03
C VAL A 598 20.41 -7.21 16.50
N LYS A 599 20.02 -5.98 16.81
CA LYS A 599 19.49 -5.56 18.10
C LYS A 599 17.98 -5.52 18.00
N ALA A 600 17.29 -6.20 18.90
CA ALA A 600 15.85 -6.25 19.00
C ALA A 600 15.41 -5.69 20.36
N CYS A 601 14.59 -4.65 20.34
CA CYS A 601 14.16 -3.89 21.51
C CYS A 601 12.68 -4.11 21.76
N GLN A 602 12.31 -4.67 22.92
CA GLN A 602 10.92 -4.77 23.35
C GLN A 602 10.57 -3.71 24.37
N ASN A 603 9.34 -3.19 24.26
CA ASN A 603 8.80 -2.21 25.19
C ASN A 603 8.04 -2.85 26.35
N GLU A 604 7.47 -2.04 27.23
CA GLU A 604 6.70 -2.52 28.38
C GLU A 604 5.21 -2.75 28.12
N GLN A 605 4.79 -2.86 26.85
CA GLN A 605 3.39 -3.14 26.53
C GLN A 605 2.96 -4.50 27.10
N THR A 606 1.85 -4.53 27.84
CA THR A 606 1.40 -5.73 28.57
C THR A 606 0.26 -6.49 27.88
N ASP A 607 -0.20 -6.02 26.72
CA ASP A 607 -1.18 -6.75 25.94
C ASP A 607 -0.61 -8.09 25.47
N SER A 608 -1.44 -9.15 25.48
CA SER A 608 -0.98 -10.52 25.18
C SER A 608 -0.44 -10.69 23.75
N TRP A 609 -0.92 -9.86 22.80
CA TRP A 609 -0.44 -9.83 21.43
C TRP A 609 0.94 -9.16 21.28
N ALA A 610 1.37 -8.37 22.27
CA ALA A 610 2.64 -7.63 22.28
C ALA A 610 3.78 -8.40 22.97
N GLU A 611 3.60 -9.69 23.26
CA GLU A 611 4.58 -10.51 23.98
C GLU A 611 5.66 -11.12 23.08
N ALA A 612 5.41 -11.26 21.78
CA ALA A 612 6.35 -11.85 20.83
C ALA A 612 7.47 -10.86 20.46
N TRP A 613 8.68 -11.39 20.21
CA TRP A 613 9.83 -10.62 19.72
C TRP A 613 10.35 -11.29 18.44
N PRO A 614 9.53 -11.40 17.38
CA PRO A 614 9.90 -12.09 16.15
C PRO A 614 10.92 -11.27 15.37
N ILE A 615 11.90 -11.97 14.79
CA ILE A 615 12.81 -11.46 13.78
C ILE A 615 12.77 -12.44 12.61
N GLN A 616 12.44 -11.93 11.43
CA GLN A 616 12.58 -12.64 10.16
C GLN A 616 13.56 -11.84 9.30
N LEU A 617 14.64 -12.46 8.84
CA LEU A 617 15.68 -11.79 8.06
C LEU A 617 16.23 -12.70 6.97
N ARG A 618 16.40 -12.15 5.77
CA ARG A 618 17.04 -12.81 4.63
C ARG A 618 18.06 -11.91 3.93
N LEU A 619 18.98 -12.58 3.24
CA LEU A 619 20.03 -11.97 2.44
C LEU A 619 19.70 -12.17 0.96
N THR A 620 19.58 -11.08 0.22
CA THR A 620 19.23 -11.13 -1.21
C THR A 620 20.16 -10.27 -2.05
N GLY A 621 20.11 -10.42 -3.36
CA GLY A 621 20.59 -9.39 -4.27
C GLY A 621 19.64 -8.19 -4.36
N PRO A 622 19.98 -7.17 -5.17
CA PRO A 622 19.24 -5.91 -5.27
C PRO A 622 17.78 -6.04 -5.74
N ASP A 623 17.44 -7.11 -6.46
CA ASP A 623 16.08 -7.34 -6.96
C ASP A 623 15.34 -8.37 -6.08
N ALA A 624 15.77 -8.58 -4.83
CA ALA A 624 15.28 -9.61 -3.89
C ALA A 624 15.47 -11.07 -4.37
N GLU A 625 16.40 -11.30 -5.29
CA GLU A 625 16.82 -12.64 -5.72
C GLU A 625 17.66 -13.35 -4.64
N PRO A 626 17.55 -14.69 -4.53
CA PRO A 626 18.43 -15.45 -3.66
C PRO A 626 19.89 -15.34 -4.11
N LEU A 627 20.81 -15.42 -3.16
CA LEU A 627 22.26 -15.33 -3.42
C LEU A 627 22.88 -16.73 -3.51
N GLU A 628 23.37 -17.09 -4.70
CA GLU A 628 24.25 -18.26 -4.82
C GLU A 628 25.61 -17.99 -4.14
N GLY A 629 26.17 -19.02 -3.48
CA GLY A 629 27.49 -18.92 -2.84
C GLY A 629 27.49 -18.16 -1.51
N VAL A 630 26.32 -17.96 -0.89
CA VAL A 630 26.16 -17.36 0.44
C VAL A 630 25.50 -18.35 1.39
N THR A 631 26.10 -18.55 2.56
CA THR A 631 25.55 -19.41 3.62
C THR A 631 25.62 -18.71 4.98
N SER A 632 24.68 -18.99 5.87
CA SER A 632 24.68 -18.45 7.24
C SER A 632 24.78 -19.54 8.29
N HIS A 633 25.41 -19.20 9.42
CA HIS A 633 25.60 -20.06 10.57
C HIS A 633 25.40 -19.26 11.86
N PRO A 634 25.17 -19.89 13.03
CA PRO A 634 25.12 -19.18 14.29
C PRO A 634 26.38 -18.34 14.52
N GLY A 635 26.24 -17.24 15.23
CA GLY A 635 27.35 -16.36 15.58
C GLY A 635 28.48 -17.11 16.29
N ALA A 636 29.68 -17.06 15.70
CA ALA A 636 30.91 -17.66 16.22
C ALA A 636 32.12 -16.78 15.91
N ASN A 637 33.17 -16.90 16.73
CA ASN A 637 34.43 -16.18 16.51
C ASN A 637 35.01 -16.58 15.14
N SER A 638 35.52 -15.60 14.39
CA SER A 638 36.25 -15.89 13.14
C SER A 638 37.54 -16.63 13.49
N ASN A 639 37.70 -17.86 13.01
CA ASN A 639 38.97 -18.61 13.10
C ASN A 639 40.07 -17.98 12.26
#